data_AF-A0A9Q0QGW4-F1
#
_entry.id   AF-A0A9Q0QGW4-F1
#
_cell.length_a   1.000
_cell.length_b   1.000
_cell.length_c   1.000
_cell.angle_alpha   90.00
_cell.angle_beta   90.00
_cell.angle_gamma   90.00
#
_symmetry.space_group_name_H-M   'P 1'
#
loop_
_entity.id
_entity.type
_entity.pdbx_description
1 polymer ?
#
loop_
_entity_poly.entity_id
_entity_poly.type
_entity_poly.pdbx_seq_one_letter_code
_entity_poly.pdbx_strand_id
1 'polypeptide(L)'
;MLLLLMLDMPACKCALLDSRKVNLRSLAHSYDRSLGGRDFDEALFQHFASKFKAEYHIDVLQNARACLRLRAACEKLKKVLSANPVAPLNIECLMDEKDVRGFIKREEFEEISTPILERVKRPLEKALQDAELAVENVHMVEVVGSASRIPSIMKILTEFFGKEPRRTMNSSESVSRGCALQCAILSPTFKVRDFQISPVISLLYVINVITPTIVHVHECFPFSIAVSWKGAALDSQNGAVDQQSTIVFPKGNPIPSIKALTFYRSGTFSIDVQYADVSELQAPAKISTYTIGPFQCTKSERAKVKVKVRLSLHGIVSIESATLLEEEEVEVPVVKEPAKEPAKMDTDEAPSDAATTGPNEADVNMQDAKAAADASGVENGVPESDKPAQMETDIKVEAPKKKDRVMEETKDKKNAVEAYVYDMRNKLSDKYHEFVTDPEREGFTAKLQETEDWLYEDGEDETKGVYIAKLEELKKEGDPIEERYKEYMERGSVIDQLAYCINSYREAAVSSDLKFDHIDMAEKQKVLNECVEAEAWLRERKQHQDSLPKHATPALLSADVRKKAETLDRFCRPIMTKPKPKPAKPATPETPATPPPQGSEQQQQGGDDGNADPNANAGAHETAGAASGEVPPASGEPMETDKSETASGAV
;
A
#
# COMPACT_ATOMS: atom_id res chain seq x y z
N MET A 1 8.28 -27.12 -13.91
CA MET A 1 7.33 -27.20 -12.78
C MET A 1 8.03 -26.92 -11.46
N LEU A 2 7.46 -26.04 -10.63
CA LEU A 2 7.97 -25.60 -9.32
C LEU A 2 7.07 -26.17 -8.21
N LEU A 3 7.66 -26.82 -7.21
CA LEU A 3 7.00 -27.07 -5.94
C LEU A 3 7.32 -25.93 -4.97
N LEU A 4 6.29 -25.32 -4.38
CA LEU A 4 6.43 -24.42 -3.24
C LEU A 4 5.95 -25.12 -1.97
N LEU A 5 6.85 -25.26 -0.99
CA LEU A 5 6.50 -25.70 0.35
C LEU A 5 6.51 -24.51 1.32
N MET A 6 5.42 -24.33 2.05
CA MET A 6 5.28 -23.34 3.11
C MET A 6 5.22 -24.07 4.45
N LEU A 7 6.28 -23.97 5.25
CA LEU A 7 6.34 -24.50 6.61
C LEU A 7 6.38 -23.35 7.60
N ASP A 8 5.19 -22.88 7.99
CA ASP A 8 5.02 -21.74 8.88
C ASP A 8 3.89 -21.92 9.89
N MET A 9 3.71 -20.95 10.77
CA MET A 9 2.66 -20.96 11.78
C MET A 9 1.26 -20.75 11.15
N PRO A 10 0.23 -21.58 11.43
CA PRO A 10 0.21 -22.81 12.23
C PRO A 10 0.20 -24.10 11.40
N ALA A 11 0.48 -24.04 10.09
CA ALA A 11 0.17 -25.11 9.15
C ALA A 11 1.22 -25.28 8.03
N CYS A 12 1.60 -26.53 7.80
CA CYS A 12 2.36 -26.98 6.64
C CYS A 12 1.44 -26.95 5.42
N LYS A 13 1.81 -26.21 4.38
CA LYS A 13 1.10 -26.17 3.09
C LYS A 13 2.05 -26.51 1.96
N CYS A 14 1.60 -27.37 1.06
CA CYS A 14 2.33 -27.81 -0.13
C CYS A 14 1.55 -27.37 -1.36
N ALA A 15 2.18 -26.71 -2.32
CA ALA A 15 1.54 -26.20 -3.54
C ALA A 15 2.39 -26.50 -4.78
N LEU A 16 1.86 -27.28 -5.71
CA LEU A 16 2.49 -27.59 -7.00
C LEU A 16 2.10 -26.56 -8.04
N LEU A 17 3.09 -25.96 -8.70
CA LEU A 17 2.94 -24.86 -9.62
C LEU A 17 3.57 -25.19 -10.98
N ASP A 18 2.82 -25.08 -12.08
CA ASP A 18 3.43 -24.85 -13.39
C ASP A 18 3.84 -23.38 -13.50
N SER A 19 4.98 -23.14 -14.14
CA SER A 19 5.57 -21.80 -14.27
C SER A 19 6.21 -21.65 -15.65
N ARG A 20 5.63 -20.76 -16.44
CA ARG A 20 6.10 -20.29 -17.74
C ARG A 20 6.38 -18.79 -17.64
N LYS A 21 7.19 -18.22 -18.54
CA LYS A 21 7.85 -16.90 -18.37
C LYS A 21 6.99 -15.71 -17.87
N VAL A 22 5.68 -15.71 -18.16
CA VAL A 22 4.72 -14.65 -17.75
C VAL A 22 3.44 -15.26 -17.14
N ASN A 23 3.43 -16.56 -16.85
CA ASN A 23 2.25 -17.33 -16.49
C ASN A 23 2.56 -18.34 -15.37
N LEU A 24 2.02 -18.11 -14.18
CA LEU A 24 2.01 -19.08 -13.08
C LEU A 24 0.68 -19.86 -13.08
N ARG A 25 0.69 -21.13 -12.67
CA ARG A 25 -0.52 -21.98 -12.65
C ARG A 25 -0.47 -22.91 -11.45
N SER A 26 -1.48 -22.85 -10.58
CA SER A 26 -1.66 -23.86 -9.54
C SER A 26 -2.11 -25.19 -10.17
N LEU A 27 -1.57 -26.31 -9.69
CA LEU A 27 -1.92 -27.67 -10.13
C LEU A 27 -2.68 -28.40 -9.04
N ALA A 28 -2.11 -28.45 -7.83
CA ALA A 28 -2.77 -28.91 -6.62
C ALA A 28 -2.19 -28.19 -5.40
N HIS A 29 -2.98 -28.16 -4.32
CA HIS A 29 -2.53 -27.74 -3.00
C HIS A 29 -2.98 -28.74 -1.93
N SER A 30 -2.16 -28.94 -0.91
CA SER A 30 -2.49 -29.75 0.26
C SER A 30 -1.97 -29.08 1.52
N TYR A 31 -2.46 -29.50 2.70
CA TYR A 31 -2.01 -28.96 3.97
C TYR A 31 -2.22 -29.93 5.14
N ASP A 32 -1.48 -29.68 6.22
CA ASP A 32 -1.78 -30.19 7.56
C ASP A 32 -1.97 -28.98 8.50
N ARG A 33 -3.12 -28.92 9.19
CA ARG A 33 -3.55 -27.76 10.01
C ARG A 33 -2.96 -27.75 11.43
N SER A 34 -2.28 -28.82 11.85
CA SER A 34 -1.66 -28.95 13.17
C SER A 34 -0.22 -29.45 13.04
N LEU A 35 0.51 -28.87 12.09
CA LEU A 35 1.89 -29.17 11.76
C LEU A 35 2.60 -27.87 11.36
N GLY A 36 3.22 -27.19 12.31
CA GLY A 36 3.94 -25.94 12.07
C GLY A 36 5.02 -25.70 13.11
N GLY A 37 5.51 -24.46 13.18
CA GLY A 37 6.58 -24.09 14.12
C GLY A 37 6.25 -24.39 15.59
N ARG A 38 4.97 -24.28 15.97
CA ARG A 38 4.43 -24.46 17.32
C ARG A 38 4.59 -25.87 17.86
N ASP A 39 4.43 -26.88 17.01
CA ASP A 39 4.44 -28.27 17.46
C ASP A 39 5.85 -28.67 17.93
N PHE A 40 6.88 -28.15 17.27
CA PHE A 40 8.28 -28.26 17.71
C PHE A 40 8.55 -27.48 19.02
N ASP A 41 7.91 -26.31 19.22
CA ASP A 41 8.02 -25.56 20.48
C ASP A 41 7.34 -26.29 21.64
N GLU A 42 6.20 -26.96 21.36
CA GLU A 42 5.47 -27.76 22.34
C GLU A 42 6.23 -29.05 22.67
N ALA A 43 6.87 -29.72 21.70
CA ALA A 43 7.74 -30.87 21.96
C ALA A 43 8.92 -30.50 22.90
N LEU A 44 9.61 -29.39 22.63
CA LEU A 44 10.63 -28.84 23.52
C LEU A 44 10.05 -28.47 24.90
N PHE A 45 8.88 -27.82 24.94
CA PHE A 45 8.20 -27.46 26.19
C PHE A 45 7.86 -28.69 27.04
N GLN A 46 7.32 -29.76 26.46
CA GLN A 46 6.98 -30.99 27.19
C GLN A 46 8.22 -31.73 27.70
N HIS A 47 9.31 -31.76 26.92
CA HIS A 47 10.62 -32.26 27.37
C HIS A 47 11.12 -31.47 28.60
N PHE A 48 11.20 -30.14 28.51
CA PHE A 48 11.73 -29.32 29.61
C PHE A 48 10.79 -29.24 30.81
N ALA A 49 9.47 -29.25 30.63
CA ALA A 49 8.52 -29.31 31.75
C ALA A 49 8.66 -30.63 32.53
N SER A 50 8.83 -31.77 31.83
CA SER A 50 9.10 -33.06 32.46
C SER A 50 10.45 -33.07 33.19
N LYS A 51 11.49 -32.52 32.55
CA LYS A 51 12.85 -32.39 33.11
C LYS A 51 12.88 -31.52 34.37
N PHE A 52 12.23 -30.36 34.37
CA PHE A 52 12.21 -29.45 35.52
C PHE A 52 11.31 -29.94 36.66
N LYS A 53 10.28 -30.75 36.36
CA LYS A 53 9.51 -31.48 37.38
C LYS A 53 10.34 -32.56 38.09
N ALA A 54 11.27 -33.20 37.38
CA ALA A 54 12.22 -34.16 37.96
C ALA A 54 13.39 -33.49 38.70
N GLU A 55 14.09 -32.54 38.08
CA GLU A 55 15.34 -31.96 38.57
C GLU A 55 15.15 -30.84 39.62
N TYR A 56 14.13 -29.99 39.46
CA TYR A 56 13.91 -28.79 40.31
C TYR A 56 12.64 -28.90 41.17
N HIS A 57 11.88 -29.98 40.99
CA HIS A 57 10.55 -30.21 41.60
C HIS A 57 9.56 -29.07 41.35
N ILE A 58 9.53 -28.55 40.12
CA ILE A 58 8.61 -27.49 39.66
C ILE A 58 7.61 -28.09 38.67
N ASP A 59 6.30 -27.97 38.93
CA ASP A 59 5.28 -28.29 37.94
C ASP A 59 4.86 -27.05 37.14
N VAL A 60 5.60 -26.80 36.06
CA VAL A 60 5.41 -25.64 35.17
C VAL A 60 4.01 -25.56 34.56
N LEU A 61 3.29 -26.69 34.48
CA LEU A 61 1.93 -26.76 33.91
C LEU A 61 0.87 -26.11 34.81
N GLN A 62 1.12 -26.01 36.12
CA GLN A 62 0.19 -25.39 37.08
C GLN A 62 0.24 -23.86 37.08
N ASN A 63 1.26 -23.26 36.45
CA ASN A 63 1.50 -21.81 36.50
C ASN A 63 1.53 -21.22 35.07
N ALA A 64 0.49 -20.46 34.72
CA ALA A 64 0.35 -19.87 33.39
C ALA A 64 1.51 -18.93 33.00
N ARG A 65 2.07 -18.16 33.96
CA ARG A 65 3.22 -17.27 33.72
C ARG A 65 4.49 -18.07 33.45
N ALA A 66 4.73 -19.14 34.22
CA ALA A 66 5.86 -20.04 33.99
C ALA A 66 5.73 -20.78 32.64
N CYS A 67 4.53 -21.28 32.32
CA CYS A 67 4.18 -21.87 31.03
C CYS A 67 4.54 -20.99 29.84
N LEU A 68 4.16 -19.70 29.89
CA LEU A 68 4.45 -18.74 28.81
C LEU A 68 5.95 -18.44 28.71
N ARG A 69 6.64 -18.24 29.84
CA ARG A 69 8.10 -18.00 29.87
C ARG A 69 8.89 -19.19 29.33
N LEU A 70 8.52 -20.42 29.70
CA LEU A 70 9.16 -21.63 29.17
C LEU A 70 8.92 -21.79 27.67
N ARG A 71 7.69 -21.62 27.17
CA ARG A 71 7.41 -21.68 25.71
C ARG A 71 8.19 -20.63 24.93
N ALA A 72 8.25 -19.39 25.40
CA ALA A 72 9.04 -18.33 24.76
C ALA A 72 10.56 -18.61 24.77
N ALA A 73 11.05 -19.33 25.78
CA ALA A 73 12.43 -19.78 25.83
C ALA A 73 12.69 -20.99 24.91
N CYS A 74 11.77 -21.95 24.82
CA CYS A 74 11.82 -23.05 23.85
C CYS A 74 11.80 -22.55 22.39
N GLU A 75 11.02 -21.52 22.07
CA GLU A 75 11.00 -20.93 20.73
C GLU A 75 12.36 -20.30 20.35
N LYS A 76 13.04 -19.65 21.30
CA LYS A 76 14.41 -19.18 21.14
C LYS A 76 15.39 -20.35 20.99
N LEU A 77 15.24 -21.39 21.80
CA LEU A 77 16.07 -22.60 21.78
C LEU A 77 16.01 -23.30 20.42
N LYS A 78 14.80 -23.50 19.86
CA LYS A 78 14.57 -24.04 18.50
C LYS A 78 15.29 -23.25 17.41
N LYS A 79 15.29 -21.92 17.50
CA LYS A 79 16.02 -21.04 16.57
C LYS A 79 17.53 -21.22 16.69
N VAL A 80 18.07 -21.34 17.92
CA VAL A 80 19.50 -21.64 18.15
C VAL A 80 19.88 -23.01 17.61
N LEU A 81 19.08 -24.06 17.87
CA LEU A 81 19.30 -25.43 17.38
C LEU A 81 19.28 -25.54 15.84
N SER A 82 18.56 -24.63 15.17
CA SER A 82 18.54 -24.57 13.70
C SER A 82 19.89 -24.14 13.11
N ALA A 83 20.74 -23.44 13.87
CA ALA A 83 22.10 -23.07 13.48
C ALA A 83 23.15 -23.98 14.16
N ASN A 84 23.09 -24.12 15.48
CA ASN A 84 24.07 -24.80 16.31
C ASN A 84 23.67 -26.24 16.66
N PRO A 85 24.63 -27.19 16.82
CA PRO A 85 24.33 -28.59 17.16
C PRO A 85 23.91 -28.80 18.62
N VAL A 86 24.07 -27.80 19.49
CA VAL A 86 23.69 -27.80 20.91
C VAL A 86 23.14 -26.42 21.26
N ALA A 87 22.15 -26.34 22.14
CA ALA A 87 21.65 -25.07 22.67
C ALA A 87 21.45 -25.14 24.19
N PRO A 88 21.98 -24.18 24.98
CA PRO A 88 21.69 -24.05 26.41
C PRO A 88 20.36 -23.32 26.65
N LEU A 89 19.68 -23.69 27.73
CA LEU A 89 18.47 -23.06 28.23
C LEU A 89 18.73 -22.54 29.65
N ASN A 90 18.52 -21.24 29.89
CA ASN A 90 18.56 -20.62 31.22
C ASN A 90 17.31 -19.75 31.38
N ILE A 91 16.59 -19.91 32.48
CA ILE A 91 15.44 -19.06 32.82
C ILE A 91 15.48 -18.74 34.31
N GLU A 92 15.78 -17.49 34.63
CA GLU A 92 15.88 -16.99 36.00
C GLU A 92 14.50 -16.86 36.67
N CYS A 93 14.39 -17.26 37.94
CA CYS A 93 13.16 -17.21 38.73
C CYS A 93 11.92 -17.70 37.94
N LEU A 94 11.98 -18.89 37.32
CA LEU A 94 10.90 -19.40 36.46
C LEU A 94 9.59 -19.56 37.25
N MET A 95 9.70 -20.13 38.44
CA MET A 95 8.64 -20.39 39.42
C MET A 95 9.29 -20.66 40.78
N ASP A 96 8.60 -20.35 41.88
CA ASP A 96 9.05 -20.57 43.27
C ASP A 96 10.46 -20.03 43.57
N GLU A 97 10.79 -18.87 43.00
CA GLU A 97 12.11 -18.19 43.08
C GLU A 97 13.31 -19.01 42.56
N LYS A 98 13.06 -20.15 41.90
CA LYS A 98 14.10 -21.02 41.35
C LYS A 98 14.50 -20.61 39.93
N ASP A 99 15.79 -20.46 39.72
CA ASP A 99 16.40 -20.50 38.39
C ASP A 99 16.37 -21.93 37.84
N VAL A 100 16.08 -22.09 36.55
CA VAL A 100 16.23 -23.37 35.85
C VAL A 100 17.26 -23.29 34.74
N ARG A 101 18.12 -24.30 34.68
CA ARG A 101 19.17 -24.46 33.68
C ARG A 101 19.07 -25.83 33.03
N GLY A 102 19.40 -25.88 31.75
CA GLY A 102 19.52 -27.10 30.98
C GLY A 102 20.25 -26.87 29.67
N PHE A 103 20.35 -27.92 28.88
CA PHE A 103 20.72 -27.88 27.48
C PHE A 103 20.00 -29.01 26.76
N ILE A 104 19.95 -28.94 25.44
CA ILE A 104 19.50 -30.02 24.56
C ILE A 104 20.43 -30.08 23.35
N LYS A 105 20.68 -31.28 22.82
CA LYS A 105 21.35 -31.44 21.53
C LYS A 105 20.37 -31.30 20.38
N ARG A 106 20.87 -30.99 19.18
CA ARG A 106 20.07 -31.07 17.94
C ARG A 106 19.54 -32.49 17.74
N GLU A 107 20.38 -33.50 17.87
CA GLU A 107 20.03 -34.93 17.73
C GLU A 107 18.83 -35.31 18.61
N GLU A 108 18.88 -34.92 19.89
CA GLU A 108 17.85 -35.12 20.90
C GLU A 108 16.56 -34.32 20.60
N PHE A 109 16.68 -33.09 20.09
CA PHE A 109 15.54 -32.31 19.59
C PHE A 109 14.87 -32.93 18.37
N GLU A 110 15.65 -33.47 17.43
CA GLU A 110 15.14 -34.16 16.24
C GLU A 110 14.44 -35.49 16.65
N GLU A 111 15.00 -36.23 17.60
CA GLU A 111 14.40 -37.45 18.17
C GLU A 111 13.02 -37.20 18.80
N ILE A 112 12.91 -36.25 19.74
CA ILE A 112 11.59 -35.91 20.35
C ILE A 112 10.60 -35.31 19.34
N SER A 113 11.09 -34.82 18.20
CA SER A 113 10.27 -34.28 17.12
C SER A 113 9.86 -35.31 16.06
N THR A 114 10.29 -36.58 16.17
CA THR A 114 10.01 -37.62 15.16
C THR A 114 8.53 -37.71 14.74
N PRO A 115 7.54 -37.73 15.66
CA PRO A 115 6.11 -37.80 15.28
C PRO A 115 5.59 -36.57 14.51
N ILE A 116 6.31 -35.45 14.59
CA ILE A 116 6.03 -34.21 13.85
C ILE A 116 6.69 -34.29 12.47
N LEU A 117 7.96 -34.73 12.42
CA LEU A 117 8.76 -34.88 11.21
C LEU A 117 8.17 -35.91 10.23
N GLU A 118 7.65 -37.04 10.71
CA GLU A 118 6.99 -38.05 9.86
C GLU A 118 5.76 -37.49 9.11
N ARG A 119 5.02 -36.57 9.72
CA ARG A 119 3.82 -35.97 9.12
C ARG A 119 4.14 -35.05 7.95
N VAL A 120 5.37 -34.53 7.86
CA VAL A 120 5.81 -33.60 6.79
C VAL A 120 5.68 -34.21 5.39
N LYS A 121 5.76 -35.55 5.25
CA LYS A 121 5.62 -36.23 3.96
C LYS A 121 4.18 -36.26 3.44
N ARG A 122 3.16 -36.31 4.31
CA ARG A 122 1.75 -36.50 3.91
C ARG A 122 1.20 -35.38 3.00
N PRO A 123 1.51 -34.08 3.24
CA PRO A 123 1.15 -33.04 2.28
C PRO A 123 1.89 -33.17 0.93
N LEU A 124 3.15 -33.59 0.92
CA LEU A 124 3.92 -33.77 -0.32
C LEU A 124 3.29 -34.86 -1.20
N GLU A 125 2.99 -36.01 -0.57
CA GLU A 125 2.34 -37.17 -1.18
C GLU A 125 0.95 -36.81 -1.72
N LYS A 126 0.10 -36.17 -0.89
CA LYS A 126 -1.25 -35.76 -1.32
C LYS A 126 -1.20 -34.72 -2.44
N ALA A 127 -0.29 -33.75 -2.42
CA ALA A 127 -0.19 -32.76 -3.50
C ALA A 127 0.21 -33.41 -4.83
N LEU A 128 1.17 -34.34 -4.82
CA LEU A 128 1.57 -35.09 -6.02
C LEU A 128 0.43 -35.98 -6.54
N GLN A 129 -0.33 -36.62 -5.65
CA GLN A 129 -1.50 -37.42 -6.00
C GLN A 129 -2.64 -36.56 -6.59
N ASP A 130 -3.03 -35.48 -5.92
CA ASP A 130 -4.07 -34.54 -6.35
C ASP A 130 -3.69 -33.80 -7.67
N ALA A 131 -2.40 -33.80 -8.05
CA ALA A 131 -1.88 -33.24 -9.30
C ALA A 131 -1.54 -34.30 -10.37
N GLU A 132 -1.79 -35.58 -10.12
CA GLU A 132 -1.47 -36.73 -11.01
C GLU A 132 -0.01 -36.79 -11.48
N LEU A 133 0.95 -36.44 -10.61
CA LEU A 133 2.35 -36.21 -10.97
C LEU A 133 3.36 -37.05 -10.16
N ALA A 134 4.25 -37.75 -10.86
CA ALA A 134 5.39 -38.43 -10.25
C ALA A 134 6.46 -37.43 -9.73
N VAL A 135 7.13 -37.79 -8.63
CA VAL A 135 8.18 -37.01 -7.94
C VAL A 135 9.24 -36.45 -8.90
N GLU A 136 9.69 -37.27 -9.84
CA GLU A 136 10.73 -36.94 -10.83
C GLU A 136 10.41 -35.69 -11.66
N ASN A 137 9.13 -35.45 -11.95
CA ASN A 137 8.65 -34.31 -12.74
C ASN A 137 8.73 -32.97 -12.00
N VAL A 138 8.95 -32.95 -10.68
CA VAL A 138 9.22 -31.71 -9.93
C VAL A 138 10.60 -31.19 -10.30
N HIS A 139 10.70 -30.06 -11.01
CA HIS A 139 11.99 -29.54 -11.49
C HIS A 139 12.75 -28.78 -10.41
N MET A 140 12.03 -28.08 -9.54
CA MET A 140 12.57 -27.20 -8.51
C MET A 140 11.68 -27.26 -7.28
N VAL A 141 12.28 -27.28 -6.09
CA VAL A 141 11.58 -27.15 -4.80
C VAL A 141 12.06 -25.84 -4.17
N GLU A 142 11.13 -24.96 -3.81
CA GLU A 142 11.40 -23.75 -3.01
C GLU A 142 10.74 -23.90 -1.63
N VAL A 143 11.45 -23.49 -0.57
CA VAL A 143 10.94 -23.53 0.81
C VAL A 143 10.81 -22.13 1.40
N VAL A 144 9.63 -21.84 1.93
CA VAL A 144 9.30 -20.62 2.67
C VAL A 144 8.63 -20.95 4.01
N GLY A 145 8.40 -19.93 4.83
CA GLY A 145 7.92 -20.09 6.21
C GLY A 145 9.07 -20.32 7.21
N SER A 146 8.85 -19.90 8.45
CA SER A 146 9.90 -19.81 9.46
C SER A 146 10.45 -21.16 9.94
N ALA A 147 9.64 -22.22 9.92
CA ALA A 147 10.01 -23.57 10.39
C ALA A 147 10.83 -24.36 9.37
N SER A 148 10.82 -23.97 8.09
CA SER A 148 11.65 -24.56 7.02
C SER A 148 13.18 -24.44 7.25
N ARG A 149 13.59 -23.70 8.29
CA ARG A 149 14.99 -23.54 8.71
C ARG A 149 15.54 -24.71 9.53
N ILE A 150 14.68 -25.58 10.08
CA ILE A 150 15.09 -26.77 10.84
C ILE A 150 15.81 -27.76 9.90
N PRO A 151 17.04 -28.23 10.21
CA PRO A 151 17.82 -29.08 9.31
C PRO A 151 17.13 -30.36 8.84
N SER A 152 16.40 -31.05 9.72
CA SER A 152 15.65 -32.29 9.38
C SER A 152 14.62 -32.08 8.28
N ILE A 153 14.00 -30.90 8.21
CA ILE A 153 13.03 -30.56 7.15
C ILE A 153 13.74 -30.55 5.79
N MET A 154 14.90 -29.88 5.70
CA MET A 154 15.69 -29.85 4.47
C MET A 154 16.15 -31.27 4.07
N LYS A 155 16.55 -32.08 5.05
CA LYS A 155 16.91 -33.50 4.84
C LYS A 155 15.73 -34.31 4.29
N ILE A 156 14.57 -34.28 4.94
CA ILE A 156 13.34 -35.00 4.51
C ILE A 156 12.94 -34.61 3.09
N LEU A 157 13.03 -33.34 2.72
CA LEU A 157 12.70 -32.87 1.38
C LEU A 157 13.75 -33.29 0.34
N THR A 158 15.04 -33.28 0.70
CA THR A 158 16.11 -33.76 -0.17
C THR A 158 15.98 -35.26 -0.43
N GLU A 159 15.66 -36.05 0.60
CA GLU A 159 15.37 -37.48 0.50
C GLU A 159 14.12 -37.76 -0.33
N PHE A 160 13.05 -36.97 -0.15
CA PHE A 160 11.77 -37.19 -0.82
C PHE A 160 11.80 -36.81 -2.31
N PHE A 161 12.49 -35.73 -2.70
CA PHE A 161 12.56 -35.25 -4.09
C PHE A 161 13.83 -35.64 -4.83
N GLY A 162 14.84 -36.21 -4.15
CA GLY A 162 16.16 -36.50 -4.71
C GLY A 162 16.95 -35.26 -5.15
N LYS A 163 16.54 -34.07 -4.68
CA LYS A 163 16.98 -32.75 -5.17
C LYS A 163 17.03 -31.77 -3.99
N GLU A 164 18.08 -30.95 -3.92
CA GLU A 164 18.26 -29.98 -2.84
C GLU A 164 17.19 -28.84 -2.90
N PRO A 165 16.45 -28.58 -1.81
CA PRO A 165 15.47 -27.50 -1.77
C PRO A 165 16.14 -26.11 -1.77
N ARG A 166 15.63 -25.22 -2.61
CA ARG A 166 16.11 -23.84 -2.76
C ARG A 166 15.41 -22.87 -1.82
N ARG A 167 16.07 -21.72 -1.62
CA ARG A 167 15.62 -20.59 -0.81
C ARG A 167 15.87 -19.27 -1.57
N THR A 168 15.45 -19.19 -2.83
CA THR A 168 15.61 -17.96 -3.64
C THR A 168 14.63 -16.86 -3.20
N MET A 169 13.50 -17.26 -2.60
CA MET A 169 12.55 -16.35 -1.98
C MET A 169 12.89 -16.08 -0.51
N ASN A 170 12.69 -14.84 -0.06
CA ASN A 170 12.74 -14.50 1.37
C ASN A 170 11.63 -15.25 2.10
N SER A 171 12.02 -16.17 2.99
CA SER A 171 11.14 -17.11 3.67
C SER A 171 10.07 -16.47 4.57
N SER A 172 10.22 -15.20 4.94
CA SER A 172 9.33 -14.46 5.86
C SER A 172 8.54 -13.34 5.20
N GLU A 173 8.96 -12.88 4.01
CA GLU A 173 8.34 -11.74 3.31
C GLU A 173 7.72 -12.11 1.95
N SER A 174 8.00 -13.29 1.40
CA SER A 174 7.47 -13.71 0.10
C SER A 174 5.93 -13.65 0.05
N VAL A 175 5.28 -14.08 1.13
CA VAL A 175 3.81 -14.08 1.27
C VAL A 175 3.26 -12.65 1.31
N SER A 176 3.78 -11.79 2.19
CA SER A 176 3.29 -10.41 2.35
C SER A 176 3.58 -9.55 1.12
N ARG A 177 4.74 -9.72 0.48
CA ARG A 177 5.07 -9.08 -0.81
C ARG A 177 4.14 -9.57 -1.94
N GLY A 178 3.80 -10.86 -1.96
CA GLY A 178 2.81 -11.43 -2.90
C GLY A 178 1.41 -10.86 -2.70
N CYS A 179 0.94 -10.77 -1.45
CA CYS A 179 -0.34 -10.13 -1.13
C CYS A 179 -0.36 -8.65 -1.50
N ALA A 180 0.72 -7.90 -1.19
CA ALA A 180 0.83 -6.49 -1.56
C ALA A 180 0.82 -6.27 -3.09
N LEU A 181 1.47 -7.15 -3.85
CA LEU A 181 1.40 -7.13 -5.31
C LEU A 181 -0.03 -7.41 -5.81
N GLN A 182 -0.73 -8.38 -5.23
CA GLN A 182 -2.13 -8.65 -5.60
C GLN A 182 -3.06 -7.48 -5.23
N CYS A 183 -2.84 -6.79 -4.11
CA CYS A 183 -3.56 -5.57 -3.77
C CYS A 183 -3.27 -4.42 -4.76
N ALA A 184 -2.04 -4.30 -5.26
CA ALA A 184 -1.68 -3.33 -6.29
C ALA A 184 -2.33 -3.66 -7.65
N ILE A 185 -2.35 -4.94 -8.05
CA ILE A 185 -3.07 -5.44 -9.24
C ILE A 185 -4.57 -5.11 -9.18
N LEU A 186 -5.19 -5.24 -8.00
CA LEU A 186 -6.61 -4.97 -7.79
C LEU A 186 -6.94 -3.48 -7.63
N SER A 187 -5.94 -2.59 -7.55
CA SER A 187 -6.16 -1.16 -7.35
C SER A 187 -6.33 -0.42 -8.69
N PRO A 188 -7.45 0.32 -8.90
CA PRO A 188 -7.64 1.08 -10.13
C PRO A 188 -6.66 2.25 -10.30
N THR A 189 -5.90 2.61 -9.26
CA THR A 189 -4.91 3.71 -9.29
C THR A 189 -3.49 3.27 -9.61
N PHE A 190 -3.15 1.98 -9.45
CA PHE A 190 -1.78 1.47 -9.64
C PHE A 190 -1.66 0.62 -10.89
N LYS A 191 -0.88 1.10 -11.88
CA LYS A 191 -0.48 0.30 -13.03
C LYS A 191 0.79 -0.48 -12.69
N VAL A 192 0.66 -1.79 -12.52
CA VAL A 192 1.78 -2.73 -12.39
C VAL A 192 2.06 -3.43 -13.72
N ARG A 193 3.18 -4.16 -13.81
CA ARG A 193 3.48 -5.00 -14.99
C ARG A 193 2.52 -6.19 -15.04
N ASP A 194 1.97 -6.48 -16.20
CA ASP A 194 1.14 -7.67 -16.43
C ASP A 194 1.89 -8.94 -16.02
N PHE A 195 1.32 -9.65 -15.05
CA PHE A 195 1.81 -10.95 -14.57
C PHE A 195 0.62 -11.89 -14.52
N GLN A 196 0.47 -12.75 -15.52
CA GLN A 196 -0.71 -13.61 -15.61
C GLN A 196 -0.59 -14.82 -14.68
N ILE A 197 -1.73 -15.21 -14.13
CA ILE A 197 -1.93 -16.51 -13.50
C ILE A 197 -3.02 -17.22 -14.33
N SER A 198 -2.89 -18.53 -14.54
CA SER A 198 -3.50 -19.24 -15.67
C SER A 198 -3.87 -20.68 -15.34
N PRO A 199 -4.98 -21.25 -15.86
CA PRO A 199 -5.64 -22.39 -15.20
C PRO A 199 -5.24 -23.79 -15.69
N VAL A 200 -5.46 -24.79 -14.83
CA VAL A 200 -6.43 -25.89 -15.05
C VAL A 200 -7.09 -25.94 -16.45
N ILE A 201 -6.57 -26.68 -17.44
CA ILE A 201 -7.27 -26.83 -18.73
C ILE A 201 -8.48 -27.74 -18.57
N SER A 202 -9.65 -27.22 -18.94
CA SER A 202 -10.65 -27.97 -19.71
C SER A 202 -11.09 -27.09 -20.89
N LEU A 203 -11.61 -27.71 -21.96
CA LEU A 203 -11.66 -27.11 -23.29
C LEU A 203 -12.74 -26.02 -23.47
N LEU A 204 -12.49 -25.18 -24.48
CA LEU A 204 -13.47 -24.36 -25.24
C LEU A 204 -14.09 -23.13 -24.54
N TYR A 205 -13.45 -21.96 -24.69
CA TYR A 205 -13.94 -20.91 -25.62
C TYR A 205 -12.91 -19.78 -25.79
N VAL A 206 -12.87 -19.17 -26.99
CA VAL A 206 -12.15 -17.90 -27.24
C VAL A 206 -13.18 -16.88 -27.72
N ILE A 207 -13.30 -15.76 -27.01
CA ILE A 207 -14.02 -14.57 -27.48
C ILE A 207 -13.18 -13.35 -27.09
N ASN A 208 -12.82 -12.52 -28.07
CA ASN A 208 -12.18 -11.23 -27.82
C ASN A 208 -13.20 -10.24 -27.26
N VAL A 209 -12.97 -9.73 -26.05
CA VAL A 209 -13.59 -8.49 -25.57
C VAL A 209 -12.51 -7.65 -24.89
N ILE A 210 -12.35 -6.40 -25.35
CA ILE A 210 -11.38 -5.46 -24.79
C ILE A 210 -11.89 -4.99 -23.42
N THR A 211 -11.31 -5.54 -22.36
CA THR A 211 -11.49 -5.12 -20.97
C THR A 211 -10.12 -5.12 -20.26
N PRO A 212 -9.91 -4.25 -19.26
CA PRO A 212 -8.60 -4.14 -18.59
C PRO A 212 -8.21 -5.49 -17.96
N THR A 213 -6.96 -5.89 -18.17
CA THR A 213 -6.49 -7.26 -17.95
C THR A 213 -6.49 -7.66 -16.47
N ILE A 214 -7.61 -8.27 -16.02
CA ILE A 214 -7.70 -8.89 -14.70
C ILE A 214 -6.71 -10.06 -14.64
N VAL A 215 -5.77 -10.02 -13.70
CA VAL A 215 -4.90 -11.16 -13.39
C VAL A 215 -5.74 -12.21 -12.65
N HIS A 216 -6.10 -13.25 -13.40
CA HIS A 216 -6.88 -14.39 -12.91
C HIS A 216 -6.04 -15.29 -12.01
N VAL A 217 -6.01 -15.03 -10.70
CA VAL A 217 -5.47 -15.95 -9.69
C VAL A 217 -6.39 -17.18 -9.57
N HIS A 218 -6.32 -18.05 -10.57
CA HIS A 218 -7.18 -19.23 -10.67
C HIS A 218 -6.67 -20.38 -9.80
N GLU A 219 -7.05 -20.34 -8.54
CA GLU A 219 -7.02 -21.50 -7.66
C GLU A 219 -8.08 -22.52 -8.08
N CYS A 220 -7.87 -23.79 -7.72
CA CYS A 220 -8.83 -24.88 -7.89
C CYS A 220 -9.54 -25.10 -6.55
N PHE A 221 -10.88 -25.03 -6.52
CA PHE A 221 -11.63 -25.12 -5.28
C PHE A 221 -11.60 -26.56 -4.71
N PRO A 222 -11.12 -26.77 -3.47
CA PRO A 222 -10.77 -28.11 -2.98
C PRO A 222 -11.95 -29.00 -2.58
N PHE A 223 -13.19 -28.50 -2.64
CA PHE A 223 -14.38 -29.22 -2.19
C PHE A 223 -15.46 -29.29 -3.29
N SER A 224 -16.20 -30.39 -3.36
CA SER A 224 -17.39 -30.45 -4.21
C SER A 224 -18.56 -29.70 -3.54
N ILE A 225 -19.17 -28.77 -4.27
CA ILE A 225 -20.36 -28.02 -3.85
C ILE A 225 -21.59 -28.58 -4.57
N ALA A 226 -22.55 -29.04 -3.79
CA ALA A 226 -23.89 -29.36 -4.25
C ALA A 226 -24.87 -28.24 -3.91
N VAL A 227 -25.89 -28.12 -4.75
CA VAL A 227 -27.08 -27.32 -4.49
C VAL A 227 -28.26 -28.27 -4.41
N SER A 228 -29.09 -28.13 -3.38
CA SER A 228 -30.26 -28.97 -3.15
C SER A 228 -31.54 -28.16 -2.97
N TRP A 229 -32.69 -28.76 -3.29
CA TRP A 229 -33.99 -28.11 -3.27
C TRP A 229 -35.09 -29.16 -3.11
N LYS A 230 -36.26 -28.73 -2.62
CA LYS A 230 -37.45 -29.61 -2.59
C LYS A 230 -37.99 -29.79 -4.01
N GLY A 231 -38.26 -31.04 -4.40
CA GLY A 231 -38.90 -31.37 -5.67
C GLY A 231 -40.26 -30.68 -5.84
N ALA A 232 -40.68 -30.43 -7.08
CA ALA A 232 -42.06 -30.05 -7.37
C ALA A 232 -42.89 -31.34 -7.42
N ALA A 233 -43.62 -31.62 -6.34
CA ALA A 233 -44.27 -32.90 -6.13
C ALA A 233 -45.23 -33.29 -7.27
N LEU A 234 -45.07 -34.53 -7.74
CA LEU A 234 -46.06 -35.34 -8.43
C LEU A 234 -45.61 -36.81 -8.27
N ASP A 235 -46.57 -37.68 -8.01
CA ASP A 235 -46.50 -39.14 -8.07
C ASP A 235 -45.36 -39.86 -7.31
N SER A 236 -45.53 -39.98 -5.99
CA SER A 236 -44.92 -41.06 -5.20
C SER A 236 -45.80 -41.45 -4.02
N GLN A 237 -46.34 -42.67 -4.04
CA GLN A 237 -47.07 -43.27 -2.91
C GLN A 237 -46.11 -43.84 -1.86
N ASN A 238 -45.26 -43.00 -1.29
CA ASN A 238 -44.53 -43.25 -0.04
C ASN A 238 -44.06 -41.92 0.56
N GLY A 239 -44.11 -41.79 1.89
CA GLY A 239 -43.92 -40.52 2.62
C GLY A 239 -42.49 -39.99 2.72
N ALA A 240 -41.66 -40.19 1.69
CA ALA A 240 -40.32 -39.58 1.59
C ALA A 240 -40.43 -38.20 0.91
N VAL A 241 -39.71 -37.21 1.41
CA VAL A 241 -39.61 -35.89 0.77
C VAL A 241 -38.44 -35.91 -0.19
N ASP A 242 -38.71 -35.97 -1.50
CA ASP A 242 -37.67 -35.92 -2.54
C ASP A 242 -36.95 -34.56 -2.54
N GLN A 243 -35.83 -34.52 -1.81
CA GLN A 243 -34.84 -33.46 -1.86
C GLN A 243 -33.90 -33.72 -3.04
N GLN A 244 -34.21 -33.10 -4.17
CA GLN A 244 -33.36 -33.13 -5.35
C GLN A 244 -32.06 -32.36 -5.09
N SER A 245 -30.94 -32.83 -5.63
CA SER A 245 -29.64 -32.19 -5.48
C SER A 245 -28.76 -32.40 -6.72
N THR A 246 -27.85 -31.46 -6.98
CA THR A 246 -26.91 -31.52 -8.11
C THR A 246 -25.59 -30.87 -7.71
N ILE A 247 -24.47 -31.49 -8.11
CA ILE A 247 -23.13 -30.91 -7.94
C ILE A 247 -22.98 -29.76 -8.94
N VAL A 248 -22.76 -28.55 -8.44
CA VAL A 248 -22.66 -27.32 -9.23
C VAL A 248 -21.19 -26.98 -9.53
N PHE A 249 -20.34 -27.12 -8.51
CA PHE A 249 -18.89 -26.98 -8.64
C PHE A 249 -18.25 -28.28 -8.11
N PRO A 250 -17.66 -29.15 -8.95
CA PRO A 250 -16.95 -30.33 -8.46
C PRO A 250 -15.65 -29.93 -7.73
N LYS A 251 -15.10 -30.84 -6.92
CA LYS A 251 -13.73 -30.72 -6.41
C LYS A 251 -12.75 -30.47 -7.56
N GLY A 252 -11.87 -29.48 -7.39
CA GLY A 252 -10.97 -28.98 -8.42
C GLY A 252 -11.55 -27.86 -9.31
N ASN A 253 -12.82 -27.47 -9.16
CA ASN A 253 -13.45 -26.46 -10.03
C ASN A 253 -12.68 -25.11 -9.97
N PRO A 254 -12.34 -24.50 -11.12
CA PRO A 254 -11.59 -23.26 -11.20
C PRO A 254 -12.30 -22.07 -10.52
N ILE A 255 -11.54 -21.15 -9.91
CA ILE A 255 -12.04 -19.98 -9.16
C ILE A 255 -11.60 -18.65 -9.82
N PRO A 256 -12.48 -17.67 -10.09
CA PRO A 256 -13.94 -17.70 -9.91
C PRO A 256 -14.66 -18.54 -10.97
N SER A 257 -15.91 -18.90 -10.68
CA SER A 257 -16.79 -19.60 -11.63
C SER A 257 -18.25 -19.22 -11.40
N ILE A 258 -19.06 -19.26 -12.45
CA ILE A 258 -20.51 -19.03 -12.40
C ILE A 258 -21.20 -20.20 -13.10
N LYS A 259 -22.26 -20.73 -12.50
CA LYS A 259 -23.08 -21.81 -13.06
C LYS A 259 -24.56 -21.41 -12.98
N ALA A 260 -25.29 -21.59 -14.06
CA ALA A 260 -26.72 -21.33 -14.10
C ALA A 260 -27.51 -22.63 -13.96
N LEU A 261 -28.42 -22.69 -13.00
CA LEU A 261 -29.44 -23.74 -12.87
C LEU A 261 -30.78 -23.20 -13.36
N THR A 262 -31.54 -24.01 -14.10
CA THR A 262 -32.89 -23.65 -14.57
C THR A 262 -33.91 -24.47 -13.81
N PHE A 263 -34.81 -23.79 -13.10
CA PHE A 263 -35.89 -24.40 -12.32
C PHE A 263 -37.24 -24.10 -12.97
N TYR A 264 -38.14 -25.09 -12.96
CA TYR A 264 -39.54 -24.92 -13.34
C TYR A 264 -40.38 -24.97 -12.06
N ARG A 265 -40.97 -23.85 -11.65
CA ARG A 265 -41.68 -23.69 -10.37
C ARG A 265 -42.90 -22.77 -10.51
N SER A 266 -43.98 -23.09 -9.80
CA SER A 266 -45.23 -22.32 -9.79
C SER A 266 -45.26 -21.17 -8.78
N GLY A 267 -44.24 -21.07 -7.92
CA GLY A 267 -44.11 -20.02 -6.91
C GLY A 267 -42.85 -20.17 -6.06
N THR A 268 -42.78 -19.41 -4.97
CA THR A 268 -41.61 -19.29 -4.07
C THR A 268 -41.06 -20.65 -3.62
N PHE A 269 -39.74 -20.83 -3.72
CA PHE A 269 -39.05 -22.07 -3.32
C PHE A 269 -37.71 -21.79 -2.66
N SER A 270 -37.25 -22.69 -1.79
CA SER A 270 -35.94 -22.57 -1.13
C SER A 270 -34.90 -23.47 -1.78
N ILE A 271 -33.66 -22.96 -1.78
CA ILE A 271 -32.45 -23.59 -2.32
C ILE A 271 -31.40 -23.63 -1.20
N ASP A 272 -30.88 -24.82 -0.90
CA ASP A 272 -29.78 -25.02 0.03
C ASP A 272 -28.47 -25.21 -0.73
N VAL A 273 -27.41 -24.53 -0.27
CA VAL A 273 -26.03 -24.73 -0.76
C VAL A 273 -25.28 -25.53 0.29
N GLN A 274 -24.57 -26.58 -0.13
CA GLN A 274 -23.95 -27.56 0.76
C GLN A 274 -22.69 -28.18 0.15
N TYR A 275 -21.80 -28.68 0.98
CA TYR A 275 -20.74 -29.58 0.54
C TYR A 275 -21.34 -30.93 0.11
N ALA A 276 -20.89 -31.45 -1.03
CA ALA A 276 -21.38 -32.71 -1.58
C ALA A 276 -20.72 -33.95 -0.94
N ASP A 277 -19.49 -33.77 -0.45
CA ASP A 277 -18.82 -34.70 0.46
C ASP A 277 -18.42 -33.92 1.73
N VAL A 278 -18.56 -34.57 2.88
CA VAL A 278 -18.30 -34.02 4.22
C VAL A 278 -17.17 -34.80 4.90
N SER A 279 -16.73 -35.92 4.32
CA SER A 279 -15.74 -36.85 4.89
C SER A 279 -14.35 -36.20 5.06
N GLU A 280 -14.01 -35.25 4.18
CA GLU A 280 -12.78 -34.43 4.30
C GLU A 280 -12.97 -33.13 5.13
N LEU A 281 -14.17 -32.84 5.67
CA LEU A 281 -14.47 -31.55 6.34
C LEU A 281 -14.69 -31.67 7.86
N GLN A 282 -14.08 -30.73 8.58
CA GLN A 282 -14.34 -30.46 10.01
C GLN A 282 -15.38 -29.33 10.18
N ALA A 283 -16.42 -29.32 9.34
CA ALA A 283 -17.41 -28.24 9.26
C ALA A 283 -18.83 -28.77 8.95
N PRO A 284 -19.89 -28.00 9.25
CA PRO A 284 -21.25 -28.38 8.86
C PRO A 284 -21.39 -28.59 7.34
N ALA A 285 -22.14 -29.61 6.93
CA ALA A 285 -22.38 -29.93 5.53
C ALA A 285 -23.08 -28.78 4.77
N LYS A 286 -24.00 -28.07 5.44
CA LYS A 286 -24.78 -26.97 4.88
C LYS A 286 -24.06 -25.64 5.04
N ILE A 287 -23.95 -24.89 3.93
CA ILE A 287 -23.27 -23.60 3.82
C ILE A 287 -24.26 -22.45 3.99
N SER A 288 -25.38 -22.48 3.26
CA SER A 288 -26.38 -21.40 3.26
C SER A 288 -27.75 -21.87 2.78
N THR A 289 -28.80 -21.14 3.16
CA THR A 289 -30.16 -21.26 2.60
C THR A 289 -30.48 -19.98 1.83
N TYR A 290 -31.12 -20.09 0.67
CA TYR A 290 -31.73 -18.98 -0.05
C TYR A 290 -33.20 -19.30 -0.31
N THR A 291 -34.05 -18.27 -0.37
CA THR A 291 -35.45 -18.40 -0.78
C THR A 291 -35.66 -17.52 -2.01
N ILE A 292 -36.14 -18.13 -3.09
CA ILE A 292 -36.29 -17.51 -4.41
C ILE A 292 -37.78 -17.25 -4.65
N GLY A 293 -38.15 -15.97 -4.63
CA GLY A 293 -39.53 -15.48 -4.78
C GLY A 293 -39.83 -14.32 -3.81
N PRO A 294 -41.05 -13.76 -3.84
CA PRO A 294 -42.18 -14.17 -4.67
C PRO A 294 -42.01 -13.83 -6.16
N PHE A 295 -42.66 -14.61 -7.02
CA PHE A 295 -42.87 -14.32 -8.44
C PHE A 295 -44.24 -14.88 -8.85
N GLN A 296 -44.86 -14.24 -9.86
CA GLN A 296 -46.14 -14.69 -10.42
C GLN A 296 -45.89 -15.33 -11.79
N CYS A 297 -46.73 -16.29 -12.19
CA CYS A 297 -46.65 -16.92 -13.50
C CYS A 297 -47.89 -16.54 -14.33
N THR A 298 -47.65 -15.91 -15.47
CA THR A 298 -48.66 -15.22 -16.30
C THR A 298 -49.22 -16.07 -17.43
N LYS A 299 -48.39 -17.00 -17.96
CA LYS A 299 -48.66 -17.77 -19.20
C LYS A 299 -48.58 -19.30 -19.05
N SER A 300 -48.14 -19.82 -17.90
CA SER A 300 -47.78 -21.24 -17.71
C SER A 300 -48.13 -21.74 -16.30
N GLU A 301 -48.33 -23.05 -16.11
CA GLU A 301 -48.42 -23.67 -14.78
C GLU A 301 -47.10 -23.57 -13.98
N ARG A 302 -45.96 -23.44 -14.67
CA ARG A 302 -44.62 -23.40 -14.05
C ARG A 302 -43.75 -22.36 -14.75
N ALA A 303 -43.28 -21.40 -13.97
CA ALA A 303 -42.36 -20.35 -14.38
C ALA A 303 -40.94 -20.90 -14.55
N LYS A 304 -40.23 -20.45 -15.59
CA LYS A 304 -38.84 -20.87 -15.91
C LYS A 304 -37.85 -19.91 -15.25
N VAL A 305 -37.36 -20.26 -14.06
CA VAL A 305 -36.48 -19.42 -13.25
C VAL A 305 -35.02 -19.85 -13.42
N LYS A 306 -34.18 -18.98 -13.97
CA LYS A 306 -32.74 -19.18 -14.13
C LYS A 306 -31.98 -18.57 -12.96
N VAL A 307 -31.37 -19.41 -12.13
CA VAL A 307 -30.61 -19.02 -10.94
C VAL A 307 -29.12 -19.14 -11.23
N LYS A 308 -28.37 -18.05 -11.07
CA LYS A 308 -26.90 -18.04 -11.14
C LYS A 308 -26.32 -18.31 -9.75
N VAL A 309 -25.57 -19.39 -9.63
CA VAL A 309 -24.71 -19.67 -8.47
C VAL A 309 -23.30 -19.23 -8.83
N ARG A 310 -22.66 -18.45 -7.96
CA ARG A 310 -21.31 -17.90 -8.13
C ARG A 310 -20.36 -18.46 -7.08
N LEU A 311 -19.16 -18.80 -7.52
CA LEU A 311 -17.99 -19.04 -6.70
C LEU A 311 -17.04 -17.84 -6.92
N SER A 312 -16.89 -17.00 -5.90
CA SER A 312 -16.14 -15.74 -5.97
C SER A 312 -14.62 -15.97 -5.98
N LEU A 313 -13.84 -14.94 -6.35
CA LEU A 313 -12.37 -14.98 -6.33
C LEU A 313 -11.79 -15.36 -4.94
N HIS A 314 -12.56 -15.17 -3.86
CA HIS A 314 -12.19 -15.49 -2.49
C HIS A 314 -12.62 -16.91 -2.05
N GLY A 315 -13.08 -17.75 -2.98
CA GLY A 315 -13.57 -19.10 -2.68
C GLY A 315 -14.93 -19.15 -1.97
N ILE A 316 -15.67 -18.04 -1.94
CA ILE A 316 -16.98 -17.95 -1.29
C ILE A 316 -18.07 -18.30 -2.32
N VAL A 317 -18.97 -19.22 -1.97
CA VAL A 317 -20.15 -19.56 -2.78
C VAL A 317 -21.34 -18.69 -2.38
N SER A 318 -22.05 -18.14 -3.36
CA SER A 318 -23.33 -17.45 -3.16
C SER A 318 -24.27 -17.66 -4.35
N ILE A 319 -25.55 -17.32 -4.18
CA ILE A 319 -26.45 -17.06 -5.32
C ILE A 319 -26.26 -15.59 -5.72
N GLU A 320 -26.00 -15.36 -7.01
CA GLU A 320 -25.75 -14.03 -7.60
C GLU A 320 -27.04 -13.39 -8.09
N SER A 321 -27.90 -14.16 -8.77
CA SER A 321 -29.17 -13.67 -9.30
C SER A 321 -30.16 -14.80 -9.52
N ALA A 322 -31.45 -14.51 -9.41
CA ALA A 322 -32.51 -15.34 -9.95
C ALA A 322 -33.32 -14.50 -10.95
N THR A 323 -33.54 -15.04 -12.15
CA THR A 323 -34.19 -14.32 -13.25
C THR A 323 -35.30 -15.17 -13.82
N LEU A 324 -36.52 -14.63 -13.85
CA LEU A 324 -37.63 -15.23 -14.58
C LEU A 324 -37.38 -15.10 -16.09
N LEU A 325 -37.59 -16.18 -16.83
CA LEU A 325 -37.60 -16.21 -18.28
C LEU A 325 -39.02 -16.52 -18.76
N GLU A 326 -39.64 -15.57 -19.46
CA GLU A 326 -40.79 -15.87 -20.32
C GLU A 326 -40.28 -16.27 -21.70
N GLU A 327 -40.94 -17.23 -22.34
CA GLU A 327 -40.66 -17.63 -23.72
C GLU A 327 -41.77 -17.05 -24.60
N GLU A 328 -41.39 -16.24 -25.58
CA GLU A 328 -42.30 -15.58 -26.52
C GLU A 328 -41.98 -16.09 -27.93
N GLU A 329 -42.92 -16.83 -28.51
CA GLU A 329 -42.77 -17.44 -29.83
C GLU A 329 -43.02 -16.39 -30.92
N VAL A 330 -41.93 -15.78 -31.42
CA VAL A 330 -41.98 -14.91 -32.60
C VAL A 330 -42.11 -15.78 -33.85
N GLU A 331 -43.34 -15.96 -34.35
CA GLU A 331 -43.58 -16.59 -35.65
C GLU A 331 -42.91 -15.78 -36.77
N VAL A 332 -41.81 -16.29 -37.31
CA VAL A 332 -41.16 -15.72 -38.50
C VAL A 332 -42.02 -16.05 -39.73
N PRO A 333 -42.57 -15.07 -40.48
CA PRO A 333 -43.47 -15.35 -41.58
C PRO A 333 -42.75 -16.06 -42.74
N VAL A 334 -43.08 -17.34 -42.98
CA VAL A 334 -42.53 -18.11 -44.11
C VAL A 334 -43.16 -17.63 -45.41
N VAL A 335 -42.46 -16.74 -46.12
CA VAL A 335 -42.79 -16.37 -47.50
C VAL A 335 -42.61 -17.59 -48.40
N LYS A 336 -43.67 -17.96 -49.12
CA LYS A 336 -43.67 -19.13 -50.01
C LYS A 336 -43.24 -18.73 -51.42
N GLU A 337 -42.13 -19.31 -51.89
CA GLU A 337 -41.90 -19.42 -53.35
C GLU A 337 -42.64 -20.65 -53.92
N PRO A 338 -43.14 -20.59 -55.17
CA PRO A 338 -43.86 -21.68 -55.81
C PRO A 338 -42.93 -22.77 -56.36
N ALA A 339 -43.31 -24.03 -56.20
CA ALA A 339 -42.48 -25.19 -56.53
C ALA A 339 -42.36 -25.50 -58.03
N LYS A 340 -41.28 -26.21 -58.41
CA LYS A 340 -41.21 -27.00 -59.65
C LYS A 340 -40.38 -28.29 -59.50
N GLU A 341 -40.67 -29.22 -60.40
CA GLU A 341 -40.55 -30.69 -60.33
C GLU A 341 -39.14 -31.30 -60.08
N PRO A 342 -39.06 -32.57 -59.60
CA PRO A 342 -37.80 -33.22 -59.21
C PRO A 342 -37.19 -34.14 -60.29
N ALA A 343 -35.84 -34.20 -60.38
CA ALA A 343 -35.13 -35.31 -61.03
C ALA A 343 -33.67 -35.50 -60.55
N LYS A 344 -33.38 -36.70 -60.03
CA LYS A 344 -32.14 -37.50 -60.15
C LYS A 344 -30.75 -36.95 -59.73
N MET A 345 -30.18 -37.66 -58.75
CA MET A 345 -28.88 -38.39 -58.78
C MET A 345 -27.51 -37.66 -58.86
N ASP A 346 -26.66 -38.11 -57.92
CA ASP A 346 -25.22 -38.42 -58.00
C ASP A 346 -24.11 -37.36 -57.75
N THR A 347 -23.14 -37.84 -56.96
CA THR A 347 -21.69 -37.52 -56.86
C THR A 347 -21.16 -36.10 -56.64
N ASP A 348 -20.71 -35.89 -55.38
CA ASP A 348 -19.29 -35.69 -54.98
C ASP A 348 -18.53 -34.36 -55.21
N GLU A 349 -17.44 -34.24 -54.44
CA GLU A 349 -16.35 -33.24 -54.41
C GLU A 349 -16.61 -31.76 -54.00
N ALA A 350 -15.53 -31.18 -53.47
CA ALA A 350 -15.29 -29.78 -53.11
C ALA A 350 -13.99 -29.34 -53.87
N PRO A 351 -13.28 -28.22 -53.61
CA PRO A 351 -13.47 -27.14 -52.64
C PRO A 351 -13.19 -25.71 -53.21
N SER A 352 -12.94 -24.73 -52.32
CA SER A 352 -12.15 -23.49 -52.54
C SER A 352 -12.72 -22.37 -53.44
N ASP A 353 -12.27 -21.10 -53.38
CA ASP A 353 -11.82 -20.22 -52.27
C ASP A 353 -11.69 -18.77 -52.80
N ALA A 354 -11.83 -17.74 -51.94
CA ALA A 354 -11.48 -16.31 -52.16
C ALA A 354 -12.14 -15.56 -53.36
N ALA A 355 -11.89 -14.26 -53.61
CA ALA A 355 -12.09 -13.07 -52.75
C ALA A 355 -12.03 -11.76 -53.59
N THR A 356 -12.92 -10.79 -53.35
CA THR A 356 -12.82 -9.38 -53.83
C THR A 356 -13.52 -8.39 -52.88
N THR A 357 -13.42 -7.08 -53.14
CA THR A 357 -13.04 -6.12 -52.09
C THR A 357 -13.48 -4.64 -52.32
N GLY A 358 -14.58 -4.21 -51.68
CA GLY A 358 -14.94 -2.77 -51.47
C GLY A 358 -15.33 -1.96 -52.72
N PRO A 359 -15.42 -0.60 -52.63
CA PRO A 359 -15.34 0.26 -51.42
C PRO A 359 -16.41 1.40 -51.31
N ASN A 360 -16.40 2.16 -50.20
CA ASN A 360 -17.02 3.50 -49.97
C ASN A 360 -18.58 3.59 -50.00
N GLU A 361 -19.29 4.61 -49.46
CA GLU A 361 -18.91 5.90 -48.82
C GLU A 361 -19.96 6.45 -47.80
N ALA A 362 -19.51 7.33 -46.90
CA ALA A 362 -20.18 8.46 -46.17
C ALA A 362 -21.61 8.41 -45.54
N ASP A 363 -21.65 8.81 -44.24
CA ASP A 363 -22.67 9.65 -43.53
C ASP A 363 -24.16 9.22 -43.45
N VAL A 364 -25.04 9.74 -42.55
CA VAL A 364 -25.07 11.01 -41.76
C VAL A 364 -25.46 10.79 -40.27
N ASN A 365 -25.18 11.79 -39.42
CA ASN A 365 -25.27 11.81 -37.96
C ASN A 365 -26.56 12.42 -37.34
N MET A 366 -27.02 11.90 -36.18
CA MET A 366 -27.91 12.50 -35.11
C MET A 366 -29.31 13.07 -35.51
N GLN A 367 -30.35 13.05 -34.66
CA GLN A 367 -30.46 13.70 -33.33
C GLN A 367 -31.49 13.07 -32.34
N ASP A 368 -31.50 13.65 -31.13
CA ASP A 368 -32.14 13.29 -29.86
C ASP A 368 -33.67 13.11 -29.79
N ALA A 369 -34.11 12.43 -28.72
CA ALA A 369 -35.39 12.65 -28.03
C ALA A 369 -35.23 12.51 -26.50
N LYS A 370 -36.09 13.17 -25.70
CA LYS A 370 -35.81 13.52 -24.29
C LYS A 370 -37.01 13.33 -23.33
N ALA A 371 -36.71 12.73 -22.18
CA ALA A 371 -37.43 12.79 -20.87
C ALA A 371 -38.92 12.39 -20.75
N ALA A 372 -39.13 11.29 -19.99
CA ALA A 372 -40.01 11.12 -18.82
C ALA A 372 -41.49 11.61 -18.78
N ALA A 373 -42.37 10.70 -18.33
CA ALA A 373 -43.59 10.97 -17.55
C ALA A 373 -43.94 9.75 -16.65
N ASP A 374 -44.62 9.98 -15.52
CA ASP A 374 -44.88 8.99 -14.44
C ASP A 374 -46.06 8.02 -14.66
N ALA A 375 -45.97 6.81 -14.05
CA ALA A 375 -47.12 6.05 -13.51
C ALA A 375 -46.74 4.86 -12.57
N SER A 376 -46.47 5.15 -11.29
CA SER A 376 -46.74 4.33 -10.08
C SER A 376 -46.68 2.77 -10.08
N GLY A 377 -45.81 2.21 -9.21
CA GLY A 377 -45.93 0.85 -8.63
C GLY A 377 -45.16 -0.26 -9.37
N VAL A 378 -44.61 -1.30 -8.72
CA VAL A 378 -44.75 -1.77 -7.33
C VAL A 378 -43.37 -2.02 -6.69
N GLU A 379 -43.19 -1.61 -5.44
CA GLU A 379 -42.02 -1.91 -4.61
C GLU A 379 -42.03 -3.37 -4.12
N ASN A 380 -40.90 -4.08 -4.21
CA ASN A 380 -40.78 -5.43 -3.68
C ASN A 380 -39.33 -5.80 -3.28
N GLY A 381 -39.05 -5.73 -1.97
CA GLY A 381 -38.18 -6.70 -1.31
C GLY A 381 -36.69 -6.70 -1.66
N VAL A 382 -36.03 -5.54 -1.65
CA VAL A 382 -34.61 -5.54 -1.21
C VAL A 382 -34.64 -5.89 0.29
N PRO A 383 -33.95 -6.94 0.77
CA PRO A 383 -33.87 -7.21 2.20
C PRO A 383 -33.11 -6.08 2.90
N GLU A 384 -33.56 -5.66 4.10
CA GLU A 384 -32.83 -4.71 4.95
C GLU A 384 -31.57 -5.35 5.56
N SER A 385 -30.59 -5.65 4.70
CA SER A 385 -29.23 -6.09 5.04
C SER A 385 -28.15 -5.50 4.14
N ASP A 386 -28.51 -4.65 3.17
CA ASP A 386 -27.59 -4.00 2.20
C ASP A 386 -27.35 -2.50 2.48
N LYS A 387 -27.48 -2.08 3.73
CA LYS A 387 -26.35 -1.34 4.33
C LYS A 387 -25.37 -2.40 4.79
N PRO A 388 -24.04 -2.28 4.56
CA PRO A 388 -23.10 -3.17 5.23
C PRO A 388 -23.37 -3.06 6.73
N ALA A 389 -23.89 -4.14 7.32
CA ALA A 389 -24.15 -4.16 8.75
C ALA A 389 -22.80 -3.92 9.42
N GLN A 390 -22.63 -2.76 10.08
CA GLN A 390 -21.44 -2.49 10.89
C GLN A 390 -21.35 -3.65 11.85
N MET A 391 -20.37 -4.53 11.62
CA MET A 391 -20.31 -5.81 12.27
C MET A 391 -20.13 -5.48 13.75
N GLU A 392 -20.79 -6.18 14.69
CA GLU A 392 -20.62 -5.82 16.10
C GLU A 392 -19.13 -5.82 16.50
N THR A 393 -18.33 -6.67 15.84
CA THR A 393 -16.88 -6.70 15.89
C THR A 393 -16.21 -5.41 15.44
N ASP A 394 -16.69 -4.72 14.41
CA ASP A 394 -16.12 -3.44 13.95
C ASP A 394 -16.29 -2.35 15.01
N ILE A 395 -17.50 -2.23 15.58
CA ILE A 395 -17.78 -1.28 16.66
C ILE A 395 -16.97 -1.64 17.91
N LYS A 396 -16.88 -2.94 18.23
CA LYS A 396 -16.06 -3.49 19.33
C LYS A 396 -14.55 -3.39 19.09
N VAL A 397 -14.10 -3.13 17.85
CA VAL A 397 -12.68 -2.92 17.47
C VAL A 397 -12.34 -1.43 17.28
N GLU A 398 -13.30 -0.58 16.93
CA GLU A 398 -13.12 0.88 16.96
C GLU A 398 -12.96 1.40 18.38
N ALA A 399 -13.70 0.87 19.35
CA ALA A 399 -13.63 1.27 20.75
C ALA A 399 -12.22 1.14 21.38
N PRO A 400 -11.50 0.01 21.29
CA PRO A 400 -10.12 -0.09 21.74
C PRO A 400 -9.18 0.80 20.90
N LYS A 401 -9.26 0.78 19.56
CA LYS A 401 -8.42 1.65 18.71
C LYS A 401 -8.51 3.14 19.09
N LYS A 402 -9.69 3.62 19.49
CA LYS A 402 -9.89 5.00 19.97
C LYS A 402 -9.26 5.24 21.35
N LYS A 403 -9.25 4.24 22.23
CA LYS A 403 -8.53 4.31 23.52
C LYS A 403 -7.01 4.26 23.34
N ASP A 404 -6.53 3.31 22.54
CA ASP A 404 -5.10 3.11 22.25
C ASP A 404 -4.49 4.39 21.66
N ARG A 405 -5.17 4.99 20.68
CA ARG A 405 -4.76 6.27 20.07
C ARG A 405 -4.80 7.44 21.05
N VAL A 406 -5.77 7.50 21.97
CA VAL A 406 -5.81 8.53 23.02
C VAL A 406 -4.68 8.33 24.04
N MET A 407 -4.33 7.10 24.38
CA MET A 407 -3.19 6.78 25.26
C MET A 407 -1.86 7.20 24.61
N GLU A 408 -1.66 6.88 23.33
CA GLU A 408 -0.50 7.29 22.54
C GLU A 408 -0.42 8.83 22.41
N GLU A 409 -1.51 9.49 21.98
CA GLU A 409 -1.62 10.95 21.91
C GLU A 409 -1.42 11.67 23.27
N THR A 410 -1.68 10.98 24.39
CA THR A 410 -1.48 11.51 25.75
C THR A 410 0.00 11.36 26.16
N LYS A 411 0.59 10.18 25.93
CA LYS A 411 2.01 9.92 26.17
C LYS A 411 2.90 10.86 25.35
N ASP A 412 2.58 11.10 24.09
CA ASP A 412 3.30 12.06 23.24
C ASP A 412 3.24 13.49 23.80
N LYS A 413 2.17 13.87 24.50
CA LYS A 413 2.09 15.17 25.18
C LYS A 413 2.84 15.20 26.50
N LYS A 414 2.86 14.11 27.28
CA LYS A 414 3.76 13.98 28.45
C LYS A 414 5.23 14.14 28.03
N ASN A 415 5.66 13.35 27.04
CA ASN A 415 7.01 13.40 26.46
C ASN A 415 7.36 14.81 25.93
N ALA A 416 6.39 15.54 25.37
CA ALA A 416 6.62 16.90 24.86
C ALA A 416 6.79 17.96 25.96
N VAL A 417 6.14 17.80 27.12
CA VAL A 417 6.43 18.64 28.30
C VAL A 417 7.83 18.30 28.83
N GLU A 418 8.10 17.01 29.06
CA GLU A 418 9.39 16.52 29.57
C GLU A 418 10.57 17.01 28.69
N ALA A 419 10.51 16.79 27.37
CA ALA A 419 11.53 17.23 26.44
C ALA A 419 11.72 18.76 26.40
N TYR A 420 10.63 19.54 26.52
CA TYR A 420 10.71 21.00 26.60
C TYR A 420 11.39 21.45 27.91
N VAL A 421 11.10 20.81 29.04
CA VAL A 421 11.71 21.13 30.33
C VAL A 421 13.22 20.89 30.30
N TYR A 422 13.68 19.73 29.80
CA TYR A 422 15.10 19.43 29.66
C TYR A 422 15.81 20.36 28.64
N ASP A 423 15.23 20.61 27.46
CA ASP A 423 15.81 21.48 26.43
C ASP A 423 15.91 22.94 26.91
N MET A 424 14.83 23.49 27.47
CA MET A 424 14.78 24.88 27.91
C MET A 424 15.71 25.15 29.10
N ARG A 425 15.77 24.26 30.09
CA ARG A 425 16.72 24.38 31.23
C ARG A 425 18.18 24.40 30.76
N ASN A 426 18.53 23.57 29.78
CA ASN A 426 19.86 23.59 29.16
C ASN A 426 20.10 24.89 28.38
N LYS A 427 19.14 25.34 27.56
CA LYS A 427 19.23 26.59 26.80
C LYS A 427 19.40 27.83 27.69
N LEU A 428 18.66 27.93 28.80
CA LEU A 428 18.76 29.02 29.79
C LEU A 428 20.14 29.07 30.46
N SER A 429 20.77 27.92 30.65
CA SER A 429 22.09 27.79 31.28
C SER A 429 23.25 28.06 30.32
N ASP A 430 23.04 27.84 29.01
CA ASP A 430 24.02 28.00 27.93
C ASP A 430 23.66 29.21 27.04
N LYS A 431 22.91 29.00 25.96
CA LYS A 431 22.77 29.97 24.85
C LYS A 431 21.94 31.20 25.19
N TYR A 432 20.99 31.08 26.11
CA TYR A 432 20.01 32.13 26.40
C TYR A 432 20.39 33.02 27.58
N HIS A 433 21.49 32.72 28.31
CA HIS A 433 21.84 33.42 29.55
C HIS A 433 22.01 34.95 29.39
N GLU A 434 22.40 35.44 28.21
CA GLU A 434 22.48 36.88 27.90
C GLU A 434 21.14 37.52 27.49
N PHE A 435 20.15 36.72 27.12
CA PHE A 435 18.87 37.13 26.52
C PHE A 435 17.70 37.12 27.52
N VAL A 436 18.02 36.80 28.78
CA VAL A 436 17.12 36.77 29.92
C VAL A 436 17.77 37.56 31.07
N THR A 437 17.00 38.26 31.88
CA THR A 437 17.51 38.87 33.12
C THR A 437 17.69 37.81 34.20
N ASP A 438 18.60 38.02 35.16
CA ASP A 438 18.80 37.07 36.27
C ASP A 438 17.50 36.67 37.00
N PRO A 439 16.59 37.58 37.41
CA PRO A 439 15.33 37.19 38.04
C PRO A 439 14.32 36.51 37.11
N GLU A 440 14.26 36.86 35.81
CA GLU A 440 13.47 36.10 34.84
C GLU A 440 13.99 34.65 34.72
N ARG A 441 15.32 34.48 34.67
CA ARG A 441 15.99 33.18 34.52
C ARG A 441 15.77 32.31 35.75
N GLU A 442 15.95 32.86 36.95
CA GLU A 442 15.77 32.14 38.21
C GLU A 442 14.30 31.74 38.41
N GLY A 443 13.35 32.66 38.16
CA GLY A 443 11.92 32.36 38.23
C GLY A 443 11.49 31.28 37.25
N PHE A 444 11.87 31.39 35.97
CA PHE A 444 11.51 30.40 34.96
C PHE A 444 12.23 29.06 35.16
N THR A 445 13.47 29.05 35.66
CA THR A 445 14.18 27.80 36.02
C THR A 445 13.49 27.10 37.19
N ALA A 446 13.01 27.83 38.19
CA ALA A 446 12.21 27.26 39.29
C ALA A 446 10.88 26.67 38.76
N LYS A 447 10.20 27.35 37.84
CA LYS A 447 8.96 26.86 37.21
C LYS A 447 9.17 25.61 36.34
N LEU A 448 10.31 25.53 35.65
CA LEU A 448 10.73 24.33 34.91
C LEU A 448 11.00 23.16 35.87
N GLN A 449 11.61 23.42 37.03
CA GLN A 449 11.79 22.41 38.08
C GLN A 449 10.46 21.95 38.68
N GLU A 450 9.56 22.88 39.06
CA GLU A 450 8.21 22.56 39.55
C GLU A 450 7.43 21.68 38.54
N THR A 451 7.63 21.88 37.25
CA THR A 451 6.98 21.07 36.21
C THR A 451 7.67 19.73 35.96
N GLU A 452 8.97 19.60 36.24
CA GLU A 452 9.68 18.31 36.28
C GLU A 452 9.23 17.48 37.49
N ASP A 453 9.25 18.08 38.68
CA ASP A 453 8.84 17.45 39.93
C ASP A 453 7.39 16.95 39.80
N TRP A 454 6.49 17.80 39.29
CA TRP A 454 5.10 17.42 38.97
C TRP A 454 4.98 16.25 37.98
N LEU A 455 5.82 16.16 36.94
CA LEU A 455 5.77 15.05 35.96
C LEU A 455 6.13 13.67 36.55
N TYR A 456 6.85 13.65 37.68
CA TYR A 456 7.24 12.45 38.42
C TYR A 456 6.42 12.23 39.71
N GLU A 457 5.55 13.18 40.09
CA GLU A 457 4.58 13.06 41.18
C GLU A 457 3.12 13.07 40.65
N ASP A 458 2.30 14.07 41.00
CA ASP A 458 0.86 14.13 40.66
C ASP A 458 0.55 14.07 39.14
N GLY A 459 1.51 14.42 38.30
CA GLY A 459 1.42 14.45 36.84
C GLY A 459 1.82 13.15 36.15
N GLU A 460 1.91 12.00 36.85
CA GLU A 460 2.34 10.76 36.18
C GLU A 460 1.34 10.28 35.10
N ASP A 461 0.05 10.24 35.44
CA ASP A 461 -1.04 9.61 34.67
C ASP A 461 -2.15 10.62 34.25
N GLU A 462 -1.77 11.90 34.10
CA GLU A 462 -2.70 12.98 33.79
C GLU A 462 -3.22 12.99 32.34
N THR A 463 -4.26 13.78 32.10
CA THR A 463 -4.95 13.87 30.81
C THR A 463 -4.17 14.68 29.78
N LYS A 464 -4.35 14.33 28.50
CA LYS A 464 -3.78 15.07 27.35
C LYS A 464 -3.98 16.59 27.42
N GLY A 465 -5.13 17.05 27.95
CA GLY A 465 -5.44 18.47 28.09
C GLY A 465 -4.55 19.18 29.11
N VAL A 466 -4.21 18.51 30.22
CA VAL A 466 -3.34 19.06 31.27
C VAL A 466 -1.90 19.17 30.79
N TYR A 467 -1.36 18.17 30.09
CA TYR A 467 -0.03 18.28 29.47
C TYR A 467 0.04 19.39 28.41
N ILE A 468 -1.01 19.59 27.61
CA ILE A 468 -1.06 20.71 26.65
C ILE A 468 -1.06 22.05 27.40
N ALA A 469 -1.90 22.20 28.44
CA ALA A 469 -1.95 23.42 29.23
C ALA A 469 -0.61 23.73 29.91
N LYS A 470 0.06 22.75 30.53
CA LYS A 470 1.40 22.91 31.11
C LYS A 470 2.45 23.31 30.06
N LEU A 471 2.43 22.70 28.87
CA LEU A 471 3.35 23.09 27.79
C LEU A 471 3.11 24.52 27.31
N GLU A 472 1.84 24.95 27.16
CA GLU A 472 1.48 26.33 26.80
C GLU A 472 1.88 27.32 27.91
N GLU A 473 1.75 26.94 29.18
CA GLU A 473 2.12 27.75 30.34
C GLU A 473 3.63 27.99 30.48
N LEU A 474 4.46 26.99 30.09
CA LEU A 474 5.91 27.14 30.02
C LEU A 474 6.35 27.92 28.78
N LYS A 475 5.69 27.69 27.63
CA LYS A 475 5.96 28.41 26.39
C LYS A 475 5.69 29.91 26.47
N LYS A 476 4.67 30.32 27.22
CA LYS A 476 4.36 31.73 27.48
C LYS A 476 5.53 32.53 28.08
N GLU A 477 6.44 31.86 28.79
CA GLU A 477 7.64 32.47 29.39
C GLU A 477 8.91 32.17 28.57
N GLY A 478 9.03 30.98 27.97
CA GLY A 478 10.22 30.59 27.20
C GLY A 478 10.24 31.06 25.74
N ASP A 479 9.10 31.10 25.04
CA ASP A 479 9.03 31.50 23.63
C ASP A 479 9.56 32.96 23.43
N PRO A 480 9.28 33.96 24.30
CA PRO A 480 9.88 35.29 24.21
C PRO A 480 11.42 35.31 24.38
N ILE A 481 11.99 34.38 25.15
CA ILE A 481 13.44 34.27 25.35
C ILE A 481 14.10 33.66 24.10
N GLU A 482 13.48 32.61 23.54
CA GLU A 482 13.91 31.99 22.28
C GLU A 482 13.77 32.97 21.10
N GLU A 483 12.75 33.82 21.07
CA GLU A 483 12.61 34.92 20.10
C GLU A 483 13.71 35.98 20.24
N ARG A 484 14.02 36.46 21.45
CA ARG A 484 15.14 37.43 21.69
C ARG A 484 16.47 36.88 21.14
N TYR A 485 16.79 35.61 21.44
CA TYR A 485 17.99 34.93 20.93
C TYR A 485 17.96 34.77 19.40
N LYS A 486 16.85 34.27 18.84
CA LYS A 486 16.71 34.00 17.41
C LYS A 486 16.83 35.28 16.59
N GLU A 487 16.17 36.36 17.01
CA GLU A 487 16.26 37.66 16.36
C GLU A 487 17.66 38.27 16.45
N TYR A 488 18.40 38.07 17.55
CA TYR A 488 19.81 38.46 17.62
C TYR A 488 20.68 37.69 16.60
N MET A 489 20.45 36.39 16.44
CA MET A 489 21.20 35.54 15.50
C MET A 489 20.85 35.81 14.02
N GLU A 490 19.58 36.03 13.67
CA GLU A 490 19.18 36.32 12.28
C GLU A 490 19.51 37.75 11.84
N ARG A 491 19.34 38.76 12.70
CA ARG A 491 19.31 40.18 12.33
C ARG A 491 20.55 40.64 11.57
N GLY A 492 21.75 40.17 11.95
CA GLY A 492 22.99 40.55 11.28
C GLY A 492 22.97 40.25 9.78
N SER A 493 22.72 38.99 9.42
CA SER A 493 22.66 38.56 8.01
C SER A 493 21.56 39.28 7.22
N VAL A 494 20.45 39.66 7.85
CA VAL A 494 19.34 40.33 7.17
C VAL A 494 19.62 41.83 6.97
N ILE A 495 20.30 42.48 7.92
CA ILE A 495 20.83 43.84 7.78
C ILE A 495 21.85 43.90 6.63
N ASP A 496 22.76 42.93 6.55
CA ASP A 496 23.78 42.88 5.50
C ASP A 496 23.16 42.65 4.11
N GLN A 497 22.09 41.83 4.01
CA GLN A 497 21.31 41.67 2.78
C GLN A 497 20.64 42.97 2.33
N LEU A 498 20.01 43.73 3.25
CA LEU A 498 19.42 45.03 2.91
C LEU A 498 20.50 46.04 2.49
N ALA A 499 21.64 46.08 3.19
CA ALA A 499 22.77 46.95 2.83
C ALA A 499 23.35 46.62 1.45
N TYR A 500 23.46 45.33 1.10
CA TYR A 500 23.85 44.88 -0.23
C TYR A 500 22.86 45.35 -1.31
N CYS A 501 21.54 45.20 -1.08
CA CYS A 501 20.52 45.68 -2.01
C CYS A 501 20.58 47.22 -2.21
N ILE A 502 20.74 47.99 -1.13
CA ILE A 502 20.92 49.45 -1.19
C ILE A 502 22.14 49.81 -2.04
N ASN A 503 23.29 49.17 -1.79
CA ASN A 503 24.52 49.46 -2.52
C ASN A 503 24.42 49.04 -4.00
N SER A 504 23.86 47.86 -4.30
CA SER A 504 23.69 47.39 -5.68
C SER A 504 22.78 48.32 -6.50
N TYR A 505 21.69 48.84 -5.93
CA TYR A 505 20.84 49.82 -6.62
C TYR A 505 21.50 51.20 -6.74
N ARG A 506 22.26 51.63 -5.73
CA ARG A 506 23.04 52.88 -5.77
C ARG A 506 24.13 52.84 -6.84
N GLU A 507 24.90 51.77 -6.91
CA GLU A 507 25.93 51.54 -7.92
C GLU A 507 25.32 51.49 -9.32
N ALA A 508 24.24 50.73 -9.52
CA ALA A 508 23.56 50.65 -10.81
C ALA A 508 22.99 52.01 -11.27
N ALA A 509 22.53 52.87 -10.35
CA ALA A 509 22.01 54.20 -10.67
C ALA A 509 23.12 55.24 -10.95
N VAL A 510 24.32 55.07 -10.39
CA VAL A 510 25.49 55.94 -10.67
C VAL A 510 26.33 55.43 -11.86
N SER A 511 26.21 54.15 -12.22
CA SER A 511 26.99 53.52 -13.28
C SER A 511 26.78 54.15 -14.66
N SER A 512 27.90 54.33 -15.37
CA SER A 512 27.99 54.69 -16.78
C SER A 512 28.08 53.46 -17.70
N ASP A 513 27.51 52.33 -17.28
CA ASP A 513 27.34 51.15 -18.15
C ASP A 513 26.27 51.45 -19.20
N LEU A 514 26.60 51.17 -20.47
CA LEU A 514 25.71 51.21 -21.63
C LEU A 514 24.34 50.55 -21.36
N LYS A 515 24.27 49.58 -20.45
CA LYS A 515 23.02 48.94 -19.98
C LYS A 515 22.01 49.91 -19.38
N PHE A 516 22.43 51.04 -18.80
CA PHE A 516 21.57 51.97 -18.06
C PHE A 516 21.47 53.38 -18.67
N ASP A 517 22.11 53.64 -19.80
CA ASP A 517 22.12 54.97 -20.47
C ASP A 517 20.73 55.44 -20.95
N HIS A 518 19.80 54.52 -21.19
CA HIS A 518 18.44 54.83 -21.66
C HIS A 518 17.43 55.08 -20.53
N ILE A 519 17.86 55.01 -19.26
CA ILE A 519 17.05 55.34 -18.09
C ILE A 519 17.24 56.83 -17.80
N ASP A 520 16.15 57.58 -17.65
CA ASP A 520 16.22 59.02 -17.47
C ASP A 520 16.91 59.40 -16.13
N MET A 521 17.60 60.54 -16.13
CA MET A 521 18.33 61.01 -14.95
C MET A 521 17.38 61.32 -13.78
N ALA A 522 16.14 61.75 -14.02
CA ALA A 522 15.15 61.93 -12.95
C ALA A 522 14.54 60.60 -12.47
N GLU A 523 14.62 59.52 -13.26
CA GLU A 523 14.32 58.16 -12.79
C GLU A 523 15.47 57.59 -11.94
N LYS A 524 16.73 57.73 -12.39
CA LYS A 524 17.92 57.36 -11.61
C LYS A 524 17.98 58.11 -10.27
N GLN A 525 17.67 59.40 -10.25
CA GLN A 525 17.64 60.18 -9.01
C GLN A 525 16.57 59.69 -8.01
N LYS A 526 15.41 59.20 -8.46
CA LYS A 526 14.40 58.60 -7.58
C LYS A 526 14.91 57.32 -6.91
N VAL A 527 15.61 56.47 -7.67
CA VAL A 527 16.27 55.26 -7.13
C VAL A 527 17.29 55.64 -6.06
N LEU A 528 18.11 56.66 -6.31
CA LEU A 528 19.09 57.16 -5.33
C LEU A 528 18.42 57.71 -4.06
N ASN A 529 17.32 58.44 -4.19
CA ASN A 529 16.58 58.98 -3.03
C ASN A 529 16.01 57.86 -2.15
N GLU A 530 15.28 56.89 -2.71
CA GLU A 530 14.76 55.75 -1.94
C GLU A 530 15.89 54.92 -1.31
N CYS A 531 17.04 54.77 -1.98
CA CYS A 531 18.22 54.12 -1.39
C CYS A 531 18.77 54.90 -0.17
N VAL A 532 18.74 56.24 -0.20
CA VAL A 532 19.15 57.08 0.95
C VAL A 532 18.12 57.01 2.08
N GLU A 533 16.83 57.01 1.78
CA GLU A 533 15.76 56.86 2.78
C GLU A 533 15.79 55.46 3.43
N ALA A 534 16.08 54.41 2.65
CA ALA A 534 16.26 53.05 3.16
C ALA A 534 17.51 52.91 4.05
N GLU A 535 18.63 53.54 3.67
CA GLU A 535 19.85 53.58 4.50
C GLU A 535 19.63 54.36 5.80
N ALA A 536 18.96 55.51 5.73
CA ALA A 536 18.63 56.33 6.91
C ALA A 536 17.73 55.58 7.90
N TRP A 537 16.67 54.94 7.41
CA TRP A 537 15.77 54.10 8.22
C TRP A 537 16.53 52.93 8.87
N LEU A 538 17.38 52.23 8.12
CA LEU A 538 18.18 51.12 8.62
C LEU A 538 19.15 51.59 9.71
N ARG A 539 19.79 52.75 9.52
CA ARG A 539 20.71 53.35 10.48
C ARG A 539 20.02 53.78 11.77
N GLU A 540 18.87 54.44 11.68
CA GLU A 540 18.04 54.85 12.82
C GLU A 540 17.58 53.62 13.62
N ARG A 541 16.98 52.63 12.96
CA ARG A 541 16.47 51.42 13.62
C ARG A 541 17.58 50.56 14.20
N LYS A 542 18.73 50.47 13.52
CA LYS A 542 19.92 49.81 14.08
C LYS A 542 20.42 50.57 15.32
N GLN A 543 20.56 51.89 15.28
CA GLN A 543 21.01 52.68 16.43
C GLN A 543 20.08 52.54 17.66
N HIS A 544 18.76 52.43 17.44
CA HIS A 544 17.80 52.13 18.51
C HIS A 544 17.91 50.69 19.02
N GLN A 545 18.18 49.71 18.15
CA GLN A 545 18.42 48.34 18.59
C GLN A 545 19.75 48.16 19.34
N ASP A 546 20.81 48.87 18.92
CA ASP A 546 22.15 48.85 19.51
C ASP A 546 22.21 49.57 20.87
N SER A 547 21.18 50.36 21.23
CA SER A 547 21.05 50.99 22.56
C SER A 547 20.25 50.17 23.58
N LEU A 548 19.67 49.04 23.16
CA LEU A 548 18.91 48.13 24.02
C LEU A 548 19.76 46.93 24.46
N PRO A 549 19.62 46.45 25.72
CA PRO A 549 20.30 45.25 26.17
C PRO A 549 19.73 43.99 25.49
N LYS A 550 20.53 42.92 25.39
CA LYS A 550 20.16 41.64 24.74
C LYS A 550 18.87 41.00 25.26
N HIS A 551 18.51 41.25 26.53
CA HIS A 551 17.28 40.77 27.16
C HIS A 551 16.05 41.67 26.99
N ALA A 552 16.17 42.85 26.37
CA ALA A 552 15.01 43.67 26.05
C ALA A 552 14.29 43.16 24.79
N THR A 553 12.99 43.46 24.67
CA THR A 553 12.23 43.20 23.44
C THR A 553 12.89 43.90 22.24
N PRO A 554 13.17 43.19 21.13
CA PRO A 554 13.78 43.79 19.95
C PRO A 554 13.02 44.99 19.38
N ALA A 555 13.72 46.09 19.11
CA ALA A 555 13.19 47.27 18.41
C ALA A 555 13.38 47.19 16.88
N LEU A 556 14.17 46.22 16.41
CA LEU A 556 14.34 45.90 14.99
C LEU A 556 14.23 44.38 14.78
N LEU A 557 13.08 43.95 14.27
CA LEU A 557 12.82 42.57 13.88
C LEU A 557 13.36 42.29 12.48
N SER A 558 13.87 41.08 12.28
CA SER A 558 14.38 40.59 11.00
C SER A 558 13.28 40.54 9.94
N ALA A 559 12.02 40.36 10.37
CA ALA A 559 10.84 40.52 9.50
C ALA A 559 10.67 41.94 8.95
N ASP A 560 10.90 42.99 9.75
CA ASP A 560 10.79 44.39 9.29
C ASP A 560 11.90 44.75 8.29
N VAL A 561 13.12 44.27 8.53
CA VAL A 561 14.26 44.48 7.62
C VAL A 561 14.01 43.79 6.28
N ARG A 562 13.54 42.53 6.29
CA ARG A 562 13.09 41.81 5.06
C ARG A 562 12.02 42.61 4.30
N LYS A 563 11.00 43.10 5.00
CA LYS A 563 9.90 43.89 4.42
C LYS A 563 10.34 45.24 3.84
N LYS A 564 11.33 45.92 4.43
CA LYS A 564 11.92 47.14 3.82
C LYS A 564 12.79 46.81 2.60
N ALA A 565 13.50 45.68 2.60
CA ALA A 565 14.23 45.19 1.42
C ALA A 565 13.29 44.86 0.24
N GLU A 566 12.18 44.15 0.49
CA GLU A 566 11.12 43.91 -0.50
C GLU A 566 10.51 45.21 -1.04
N THR A 567 10.31 46.20 -0.15
CA THR A 567 9.77 47.52 -0.54
C THR A 567 10.73 48.29 -1.43
N LEU A 568 12.02 48.27 -1.11
CA LEU A 568 13.11 48.87 -1.90
C LEU A 568 13.24 48.19 -3.28
N ASP A 569 13.33 46.86 -3.33
CA ASP A 569 13.41 46.11 -4.59
C ASP A 569 12.21 46.41 -5.49
N ARG A 570 10.99 46.32 -4.95
CA ARG A 570 9.76 46.61 -5.69
C ARG A 570 9.72 48.02 -6.28
N PHE A 571 10.39 49.00 -5.67
CA PHE A 571 10.50 50.36 -6.20
C PHE A 571 11.64 50.52 -7.21
N CYS A 572 12.84 50.04 -6.88
CA CYS A 572 14.04 50.24 -7.69
C CYS A 572 14.13 49.30 -8.89
N ARG A 573 13.69 48.04 -8.76
CA ARG A 573 13.79 47.01 -9.79
C ARG A 573 13.08 47.39 -11.10
N PRO A 574 11.81 47.84 -11.12
CA PRO A 574 11.12 48.18 -12.37
C PRO A 574 11.78 49.34 -13.13
N ILE A 575 12.41 50.28 -12.41
CA ILE A 575 13.16 51.40 -13.00
C ILE A 575 14.47 50.87 -13.60
N MET A 576 15.25 50.11 -12.83
CA MET A 576 16.59 49.66 -13.24
C MET A 576 16.57 48.48 -14.22
N THR A 577 15.44 47.78 -14.40
CA THR A 577 15.24 46.76 -15.44
C THR A 577 14.40 47.23 -16.63
N LYS A 578 14.12 48.54 -16.74
CA LYS A 578 13.41 49.14 -17.87
C LYS A 578 14.12 48.80 -19.19
N PRO A 579 13.45 48.27 -20.23
CA PRO A 579 14.12 47.83 -21.46
C PRO A 579 14.55 48.99 -22.36
N LYS A 580 15.59 48.77 -23.18
CA LYS A 580 16.07 49.74 -24.17
C LYS A 580 15.01 50.03 -25.25
N PRO A 581 14.84 51.30 -25.68
CA PRO A 581 14.04 51.62 -26.87
C PRO A 581 14.56 50.88 -28.11
N LYS A 582 13.64 50.36 -28.94
CA LYS A 582 14.02 49.77 -30.24
C LYS A 582 14.50 50.87 -31.20
N PRO A 583 15.62 50.68 -31.92
CA PRO A 583 16.10 51.67 -32.89
C PRO A 583 15.10 51.81 -34.06
N ALA A 584 14.92 53.04 -34.53
CA ALA A 584 14.03 53.34 -35.66
C ALA A 584 14.60 52.85 -37.00
N LYS A 585 13.75 52.35 -37.90
CA LYS A 585 14.13 52.05 -39.28
C LYS A 585 14.31 53.36 -40.07
N PRO A 586 15.31 53.47 -40.96
CA PRO A 586 15.39 54.56 -41.94
C PRO A 586 14.17 54.57 -42.88
N ALA A 587 13.83 55.75 -43.39
CA ALA A 587 12.69 55.97 -44.29
C ALA A 587 13.08 55.94 -45.78
N THR A 588 12.08 55.71 -46.65
CA THR A 588 12.20 55.73 -48.12
C THR A 588 11.17 56.72 -48.71
N PRO A 589 11.46 57.47 -49.79
CA PRO A 589 10.66 58.66 -50.15
C PRO A 589 9.53 58.45 -51.20
N GLU A 590 8.58 59.40 -51.21
CA GLU A 590 7.73 59.89 -52.33
C GLU A 590 6.76 58.89 -53.04
N THR A 591 5.42 58.93 -52.88
CA THR A 591 4.35 59.87 -53.37
C THR A 591 4.05 59.81 -54.89
N PRO A 592 2.80 60.07 -55.36
CA PRO A 592 1.42 59.90 -54.79
C PRO A 592 0.50 59.16 -55.84
N ALA A 593 -0.85 59.24 -56.02
CA ALA A 593 -2.05 59.82 -55.36
C ALA A 593 -3.39 59.25 -55.96
N THR A 594 -4.50 59.30 -55.20
CA THR A 594 -5.93 59.53 -55.64
C THR A 594 -6.72 58.57 -56.58
N PRO A 595 -8.09 58.54 -56.55
CA PRO A 595 -9.07 58.83 -55.48
C PRO A 595 -10.23 57.74 -55.38
N PRO A 596 -11.56 58.00 -55.12
CA PRO A 596 -12.32 57.32 -54.02
C PRO A 596 -13.72 56.77 -54.50
N PRO A 597 -14.83 56.67 -53.71
CA PRO A 597 -15.09 56.76 -52.25
C PRO A 597 -16.05 55.66 -51.65
N GLN A 598 -16.44 55.83 -50.37
CA GLN A 598 -17.58 55.20 -49.63
C GLN A 598 -17.44 53.68 -49.28
N GLY A 599 -17.97 53.15 -48.16
CA GLY A 599 -18.68 53.77 -47.01
C GLY A 599 -19.09 52.75 -45.91
N SER A 600 -19.72 53.24 -44.81
CA SER A 600 -20.47 52.53 -43.74
C SER A 600 -19.83 51.37 -42.92
N GLU A 601 -19.51 51.70 -41.66
CA GLU A 601 -19.93 51.08 -40.38
C GLU A 601 -19.99 49.55 -40.07
N GLN A 602 -19.46 49.26 -38.87
CA GLN A 602 -20.01 48.42 -37.77
C GLN A 602 -19.66 46.91 -37.57
N GLN A 603 -19.48 46.62 -36.26
CA GLN A 603 -19.61 45.37 -35.48
C GLN A 603 -18.57 44.22 -35.55
N GLN A 604 -18.13 43.84 -34.34
CA GLN A 604 -18.08 42.50 -33.69
C GLN A 604 -18.16 41.23 -34.59
N GLN A 605 -17.61 40.07 -34.23
CA GLN A 605 -17.65 39.43 -32.90
C GLN A 605 -16.73 38.18 -32.81
N GLY A 606 -16.30 37.79 -31.59
CA GLY A 606 -15.72 36.46 -31.30
C GLY A 606 -14.26 36.19 -31.76
N GLY A 607 -13.57 35.17 -31.24
CA GLY A 607 -13.95 34.33 -30.10
C GLY A 607 -13.05 33.10 -29.88
N ASP A 608 -12.84 32.79 -28.60
CA ASP A 608 -12.47 31.50 -27.98
C ASP A 608 -11.07 30.84 -28.12
N ASP A 609 -10.78 30.04 -27.08
CA ASP A 609 -9.78 28.95 -26.93
C ASP A 609 -8.28 29.14 -27.29
N GLY A 610 -7.34 28.32 -26.78
CA GLY A 610 -7.53 27.24 -25.79
C GLY A 610 -6.37 26.24 -25.65
N ASN A 611 -5.47 26.50 -24.69
CA ASN A 611 -4.63 25.51 -23.97
C ASN A 611 -3.40 24.82 -24.65
N ALA A 612 -2.35 24.64 -23.82
CA ALA A 612 -1.24 23.65 -23.82
C ALA A 612 -0.25 23.43 -25.01
N ASP A 613 1.04 23.53 -24.66
CA ASP A 613 2.23 22.69 -25.01
C ASP A 613 2.03 21.38 -25.84
N PRO A 614 3.03 20.88 -26.63
CA PRO A 614 4.39 20.65 -26.08
C PRO A 614 5.64 20.51 -27.03
N ASN A 615 6.82 20.44 -26.38
CA ASN A 615 8.01 19.58 -26.68
C ASN A 615 9.03 19.89 -27.80
N ALA A 616 10.23 19.30 -27.58
CA ALA A 616 11.53 19.26 -28.29
C ALA A 616 11.52 18.92 -29.82
N ASN A 617 12.64 18.91 -30.59
CA ASN A 617 14.04 18.61 -30.26
C ASN A 617 15.06 19.02 -31.38
N ALA A 618 16.36 19.06 -31.03
CA ALA A 618 17.56 19.08 -31.90
C ALA A 618 17.77 20.28 -32.88
N GLY A 619 19.00 20.71 -33.19
CA GLY A 619 20.34 20.29 -32.73
C GLY A 619 21.48 21.04 -33.45
N ALA A 620 22.75 20.69 -33.16
CA ALA A 620 24.01 21.29 -33.69
C ALA A 620 24.34 22.73 -33.18
N HIS A 621 25.60 23.15 -32.98
CA HIS A 621 26.93 22.49 -33.02
C HIS A 621 27.90 23.16 -32.01
N GLU A 622 28.94 22.42 -31.57
CA GLU A 622 30.34 22.79 -31.19
C GLU A 622 30.78 24.25 -30.85
N THR A 623 31.81 24.55 -30.02
CA THR A 623 32.84 23.76 -29.29
C THR A 623 33.55 24.53 -28.14
N ALA A 624 34.28 23.78 -27.30
CA ALA A 624 35.47 24.14 -26.48
C ALA A 624 35.30 25.01 -25.20
N GLY A 625 36.04 24.66 -24.11
CA GLY A 625 35.96 25.40 -22.84
C GLY A 625 36.80 24.98 -21.60
N ALA A 626 37.65 23.92 -21.66
CA ALA A 626 38.50 23.43 -20.55
C ALA A 626 37.78 22.87 -19.29
N ALA A 627 38.53 22.16 -18.42
CA ALA A 627 37.99 21.41 -17.28
C ALA A 627 39.02 21.13 -16.17
N SER A 628 38.52 20.85 -14.95
CA SER A 628 39.24 20.26 -13.81
C SER A 628 38.26 19.45 -12.96
N GLY A 629 38.60 18.25 -12.51
CA GLY A 629 37.67 17.34 -11.81
C GLY A 629 38.31 16.46 -10.73
N GLU A 630 37.46 15.86 -9.90
CA GLU A 630 37.83 15.01 -8.75
C GLU A 630 37.94 13.52 -9.10
N VAL A 631 38.80 12.80 -8.37
CA VAL A 631 38.79 11.32 -8.24
C VAL A 631 39.41 10.92 -6.87
N PRO A 632 39.22 9.67 -6.35
CA PRO A 632 39.11 9.39 -4.91
C PRO A 632 40.35 8.68 -4.28
N PRO A 633 40.35 8.37 -2.97
CA PRO A 633 41.53 7.79 -2.30
C PRO A 633 41.59 6.24 -2.26
N ALA A 634 42.76 5.66 -2.54
CA ALA A 634 43.15 4.29 -2.12
C ALA A 634 44.68 4.01 -2.17
N SER A 635 45.25 3.62 -1.01
CA SER A 635 46.40 2.71 -0.77
C SER A 635 47.67 2.64 -1.68
N GLY A 636 48.86 2.79 -1.06
CA GLY A 636 49.91 1.74 -1.12
C GLY A 636 51.36 2.07 -1.57
N GLU A 637 52.23 2.50 -0.64
CA GLU A 637 53.68 2.16 -0.45
C GLU A 637 54.70 2.21 -1.65
N PRO A 638 56.04 1.96 -1.48
CA PRO A 638 56.92 1.94 -0.29
C PRO A 638 58.16 2.88 -0.38
N MET A 639 58.87 3.13 0.74
CA MET A 639 60.35 2.96 0.85
C MET A 639 60.90 3.16 2.29
N GLU A 640 62.09 2.63 2.55
CA GLU A 640 62.74 2.53 3.88
C GLU A 640 63.69 3.70 4.21
N THR A 641 63.92 3.99 5.51
CA THR A 641 65.19 3.57 6.20
C THR A 641 65.30 4.01 7.69
N ASP A 642 65.62 3.03 8.54
CA ASP A 642 66.54 3.06 9.70
C ASP A 642 66.43 4.15 10.81
N LYS A 643 65.91 3.77 12.00
CA LYS A 643 66.80 3.55 13.19
C LYS A 643 66.18 2.89 14.44
N SER A 644 67.07 2.16 15.13
CA SER A 644 67.04 1.52 16.47
C SER A 644 66.32 2.31 17.59
N GLU A 645 65.70 1.68 18.63
CA GLU A 645 66.41 0.98 19.73
C GLU A 645 65.58 -0.05 20.56
N THR A 646 66.31 -1.04 21.09
CA THR A 646 66.15 -1.96 22.25
C THR A 646 64.81 -2.21 22.99
N ALA A 647 64.64 -3.45 23.48
CA ALA A 647 63.61 -3.92 24.42
C ALA A 647 64.16 -4.28 25.81
N SER A 648 63.31 -4.41 26.86
CA SER A 648 63.38 -5.41 27.97
C SER A 648 62.44 -5.09 29.16
N GLY A 649 62.13 -6.09 30.00
CA GLY A 649 61.35 -5.98 31.26
C GLY A 649 59.82 -6.01 31.06
N ALA A 650 59.00 -6.94 31.58
CA ALA A 650 59.09 -7.95 32.64
C ALA A 650 59.11 -7.44 34.10
N VAL A 651 57.94 -7.43 34.75
CA VAL A 651 57.51 -8.42 35.77
C VAL A 651 56.04 -8.75 35.52
#